data_AF-A0A8T0MFG2-F1
#
_entry.id   AF-A0A8T0MFG2-F1
#
_cell.length_a   1.000
_cell.length_b   1.000
_cell.length_c   1.000
_cell.angle_alpha   90.00
_cell.angle_beta   90.00
_cell.angle_gamma   90.00
#
_symmetry.space_group_name_H-M   'P 1'
#
loop_
_entity.id
_entity.type
_entity.pdbx_description
1 polymer ?
#
loop_
_entity_poly.entity_id
_entity_poly.type
_entity_poly.pdbx_seq_one_letter_code
_entity_poly.pdbx_strand_id
1 'polypeptide(L)'
;MPLDPDPSSPPPPAQHRDWFFPPAPPFLPSSRARTPRTPFPSTYRSSKPYSVYSLADRRPPPTPRSRSRSPHPPPEQQQQQTPPPPSAPRRRDPRYAGVRRDDARTAALEKAAPPTAAPAHGRKPAASAITPRCSGMLSAAVILLCLASLLRRNFSLHDQVYHLQEQLTVATAKLQSCIVGSSLDMTDIDFLYQDDSITMPNRSLKNFSLLISLSVLYAPLVILKYIDLVSKIRRSRDPEEVPINKRFAYRVDIFLSLHPYAKPLVLLVATLLLIALGGLALYGVTDDSLTDCLWLSWTFVADSGNHANAVGFGPKLVSVSISIGGMLVFAMMLGLVTDSISEKFDSLRKGRSEVIEQSHTLILGWSDKLGSLLNQIAIANESLGGGTIVVMAERDKEEMEADIAKMEFDLKGTAVICRSGSPLILADLKKVSVSKARAIVVLAEEGNADQSDARALRTVLSLTGVKEGLRGHIVVELSDLDNEVLVKLVGGDLVETVVAHDVIGRLMIQCARQPGLAQIWEDILGFENCEFYIKRWPKLDGMRFEDVLISFPDAVPCGIKVASYRGKIILNPDDCYVLQEGDEVIVIAEDDDTYAPAPLPKVKEAVYIDIVHSERKPQKILLCGWRRDIDDMIAVSTFFEAPNSFSLC
;
A
#
# COMPACT_ATOMS: atom_id res chain seq x y z
N MET A 1 -32.72 -51.88 -5.08
CA MET A 1 -31.96 -53.08 -4.68
C MET A 1 -30.65 -53.12 -5.45
N PRO A 2 -29.57 -52.66 -4.81
CA PRO A 2 -28.27 -53.27 -4.89
C PRO A 2 -27.85 -53.82 -3.52
N LEU A 3 -26.92 -54.76 -3.56
CA LEU A 3 -26.49 -55.70 -2.53
C LEU A 3 -25.61 -55.04 -1.45
N ASP A 4 -25.79 -55.48 -0.19
CA ASP A 4 -24.88 -55.21 0.93
C ASP A 4 -23.51 -55.90 0.72
N PRO A 5 -22.38 -55.29 1.13
CA PRO A 5 -21.08 -55.94 1.13
C PRO A 5 -20.77 -56.66 2.48
N ASP A 6 -20.07 -57.78 2.35
CA ASP A 6 -19.58 -58.71 3.39
C ASP A 6 -18.79 -58.05 4.55
N PRO A 7 -18.94 -58.49 5.81
CA PRO A 7 -18.25 -57.90 6.97
C PRO A 7 -16.90 -58.58 7.34
N SER A 8 -16.16 -59.17 6.39
CA SER A 8 -14.99 -60.03 6.72
C SER A 8 -13.68 -59.77 5.96
N SER A 9 -13.25 -58.52 5.84
CA SER A 9 -11.88 -58.19 5.42
C SER A 9 -11.20 -57.18 6.35
N PRO A 10 -9.99 -57.44 6.88
CA PRO A 10 -9.26 -56.48 7.70
C PRO A 10 -8.75 -55.31 6.84
N PRO A 11 -8.71 -54.08 7.38
CA PRO A 11 -8.18 -52.92 6.65
C PRO A 11 -6.65 -53.04 6.45
N PRO A 12 -6.09 -52.42 5.40
CA PRO A 12 -4.64 -52.40 5.18
C PRO A 12 -3.94 -51.59 6.29
N PRO A 13 -2.68 -51.92 6.63
CA PRO A 13 -1.99 -51.22 7.71
C PRO A 13 -1.73 -49.76 7.33
N ALA A 14 -2.14 -48.86 8.22
CA ALA A 14 -1.85 -47.43 8.12
C ALA A 14 -0.33 -47.22 8.08
N GLN A 15 0.14 -46.43 7.11
CA GLN A 15 1.53 -46.03 7.01
C GLN A 15 1.91 -45.20 8.25
N HIS A 16 2.81 -45.76 9.05
CA HIS A 16 3.45 -45.09 10.18
C HIS A 16 4.11 -43.78 9.70
N ARG A 17 3.60 -42.62 10.14
CA ARG A 17 4.30 -41.33 10.03
C ARG A 17 4.94 -41.05 11.39
N ASP A 18 6.26 -40.85 11.36
CA ASP A 18 7.08 -40.65 12.54
C ASP A 18 6.69 -39.37 13.28
N TRP A 19 6.09 -39.52 14.45
CA TRP A 19 5.82 -38.43 15.37
C TRP A 19 7.11 -38.03 16.09
N PHE A 20 7.38 -36.72 16.14
CA PHE A 20 8.52 -36.11 16.83
C PHE A 20 8.32 -36.09 18.36
N PHE A 21 8.14 -37.26 18.97
CA PHE A 21 8.36 -37.47 20.41
C PHE A 21 8.92 -38.89 20.57
N PRO A 22 10.08 -39.09 21.20
CA PRO A 22 10.57 -40.43 21.44
C PRO A 22 9.55 -41.19 22.29
N PRO A 23 9.17 -42.44 21.94
CA PRO A 23 8.40 -43.27 22.84
C PRO A 23 9.22 -43.46 24.12
N ALA A 24 8.56 -43.37 25.29
CA ALA A 24 9.18 -43.74 26.55
C ALA A 24 9.82 -45.14 26.40
N PRO A 25 11.09 -45.35 26.79
CA PRO A 25 11.71 -46.65 26.66
C PRO A 25 10.91 -47.68 27.46
N PRO A 26 10.73 -48.91 26.94
CA PRO A 26 10.01 -49.95 27.66
C PRO A 26 10.73 -50.22 28.99
N PHE A 27 9.97 -50.14 30.09
CA PHE A 27 10.42 -50.54 31.42
C PHE A 27 10.86 -52.01 31.39
N LEU A 28 12.17 -52.25 31.32
CA LEU A 28 12.76 -53.53 31.67
C LEU A 28 12.85 -53.58 33.20
N PRO A 29 12.19 -54.53 33.89
CA PRO A 29 12.33 -54.69 35.33
C PRO A 29 13.74 -55.24 35.61
N SER A 30 14.68 -54.35 35.95
CA SER A 30 15.98 -54.71 36.48
C SER A 30 15.83 -55.11 37.96
N SER A 31 15.43 -56.37 38.21
CA SER A 31 15.66 -56.99 39.52
C SER A 31 17.15 -57.30 39.67
N ARG A 32 17.93 -56.40 40.28
CA ARG A 32 19.23 -56.75 40.87
C ARG A 32 19.39 -56.12 42.24
N ALA A 33 19.21 -56.97 43.25
CA ALA A 33 19.61 -56.72 44.62
C ALA A 33 21.08 -56.28 44.67
N ARG A 34 21.33 -55.13 45.30
CA ARG A 34 22.67 -54.64 45.66
C ARG A 34 23.23 -55.49 46.80
N THR A 35 24.23 -56.31 46.53
CA THR A 35 25.15 -56.83 47.55
C THR A 35 26.36 -55.90 47.71
N PRO A 36 26.91 -55.73 48.92
CA PRO A 36 27.90 -54.70 49.23
C PRO A 36 29.32 -55.00 48.68
N ARG A 37 30.02 -53.93 48.29
CA ARG A 37 31.39 -53.90 47.76
C ARG A 37 32.45 -54.19 48.83
N THR A 38 33.46 -54.98 48.49
CA THR A 38 34.86 -54.92 48.99
C THR A 38 35.83 -55.44 47.88
N PRO A 39 37.18 -55.35 47.99
CA PRO A 39 38.01 -54.39 47.26
C PRO A 39 38.89 -55.04 46.16
N PHE A 40 39.49 -54.18 45.32
CA PHE A 40 40.44 -54.49 44.24
C PHE A 40 41.50 -55.57 44.55
N PRO A 41 42.04 -56.19 43.48
CA PRO A 41 43.48 -56.02 43.28
C PRO A 41 43.87 -55.65 41.84
N SER A 42 44.96 -54.88 41.78
CA SER A 42 45.74 -54.56 40.59
C SER A 42 46.31 -55.80 39.89
N THR A 43 46.54 -55.76 38.58
CA THR A 43 47.87 -55.99 37.98
C THR A 43 47.89 -55.84 36.45
N TYR A 44 48.88 -55.06 36.01
CA TYR A 44 49.76 -55.19 34.84
C TYR A 44 49.29 -55.12 33.37
N ARG A 45 49.96 -54.16 32.69
CA ARG A 45 50.26 -54.04 31.26
C ARG A 45 50.87 -55.32 30.67
N SER A 46 50.59 -55.61 29.39
CA SER A 46 51.60 -55.55 28.30
C SER A 46 51.19 -56.29 27.02
N SER A 47 51.16 -55.52 25.91
CA SER A 47 51.70 -55.78 24.56
C SER A 47 51.10 -56.81 23.56
N LYS A 48 50.43 -56.25 22.52
CA LYS A 48 50.66 -56.30 21.04
C LYS A 48 50.97 -57.66 20.33
N PRO A 49 50.91 -57.74 18.97
CA PRO A 49 49.89 -57.29 18.00
C PRO A 49 49.62 -58.38 16.90
N TYR A 50 48.62 -58.24 16.02
CA TYR A 50 48.69 -58.81 14.66
C TYR A 50 47.92 -57.96 13.62
N SER A 51 48.62 -57.73 12.51
CA SER A 51 48.27 -57.02 11.27
C SER A 51 47.17 -57.73 10.47
N VAL A 52 46.19 -57.00 9.91
CA VAL A 52 46.15 -56.44 8.55
C VAL A 52 46.48 -57.45 7.44
N TYR A 53 45.45 -57.78 6.64
CA TYR A 53 45.58 -58.06 5.22
C TYR A 53 44.77 -57.00 4.44
N SER A 54 45.46 -56.35 3.51
CA SER A 54 44.96 -55.46 2.46
C SER A 54 45.19 -56.16 1.13
N LEU A 55 44.29 -55.96 0.16
CA LEU A 55 44.50 -55.70 -1.27
C LEU A 55 43.16 -56.01 -1.97
N ALA A 56 42.35 -55.02 -2.34
CA ALA A 56 42.50 -54.07 -3.46
C ALA A 56 42.12 -54.66 -4.84
N ASP A 57 41.39 -53.81 -5.57
CA ASP A 57 41.38 -53.64 -7.03
C ASP A 57 40.28 -54.36 -7.84
N ARG A 58 39.21 -53.62 -8.19
CA ARG A 58 38.60 -53.60 -9.55
C ARG A 58 37.91 -52.26 -9.83
N ARG A 59 38.37 -51.59 -10.90
CA ARG A 59 37.78 -50.42 -11.57
C ARG A 59 36.65 -50.80 -12.56
N PRO A 60 35.82 -49.83 -13.01
CA PRO A 60 34.55 -50.00 -13.75
C PRO A 60 34.73 -49.98 -15.27
N PRO A 61 33.72 -50.31 -16.13
CA PRO A 61 32.76 -49.32 -16.71
C PRO A 61 31.45 -49.97 -17.30
N PRO A 62 30.65 -49.38 -18.25
CA PRO A 62 30.23 -47.98 -18.48
C PRO A 62 28.68 -47.79 -18.54
N THR A 63 28.29 -46.52 -18.63
CA THR A 63 26.98 -45.93 -18.92
C THR A 63 26.33 -46.35 -20.25
N PRO A 64 25.00 -46.20 -20.39
CA PRO A 64 24.37 -45.89 -21.67
C PRO A 64 23.86 -44.44 -21.74
N ARG A 65 24.23 -43.80 -22.84
CA ARG A 65 23.88 -42.45 -23.27
C ARG A 65 22.44 -42.33 -23.77
N SER A 66 21.83 -41.21 -23.41
CA SER A 66 20.94 -40.32 -24.19
C SER A 66 20.25 -40.88 -25.45
N ARG A 67 18.91 -40.97 -25.40
CA ARG A 67 18.02 -40.85 -26.57
C ARG A 67 16.62 -40.46 -26.10
N SER A 68 16.22 -39.20 -26.32
CA SER A 68 14.80 -38.85 -26.46
C SER A 68 14.68 -37.83 -27.59
N ARG A 69 14.29 -38.38 -28.75
CA ARG A 69 13.83 -37.68 -29.94
C ARG A 69 12.52 -36.96 -29.63
N SER A 70 12.45 -35.71 -30.06
CA SER A 70 11.22 -35.04 -30.50
C SER A 70 10.56 -35.81 -31.67
N PRO A 71 9.23 -35.73 -31.82
CA PRO A 71 8.59 -35.96 -33.11
C PRO A 71 7.93 -34.68 -33.63
N HIS A 72 8.51 -34.12 -34.70
CA HIS A 72 7.75 -33.36 -35.71
C HIS A 72 7.17 -34.36 -36.73
N PRO A 73 5.98 -34.11 -37.30
CA PRO A 73 5.60 -34.62 -38.61
C PRO A 73 5.93 -33.62 -39.76
N PRO A 74 6.20 -34.09 -41.00
CA PRO A 74 6.67 -33.30 -42.15
C PRO A 74 5.51 -32.90 -43.14
N PRO A 75 5.80 -32.16 -44.23
CA PRO A 75 4.91 -31.12 -44.79
C PRO A 75 4.12 -31.52 -46.03
N GLU A 76 3.02 -30.80 -46.33
CA GLU A 76 2.56 -30.59 -47.71
C GLU A 76 1.70 -29.31 -47.88
N GLN A 77 2.21 -28.47 -48.79
CA GLN A 77 1.55 -27.57 -49.75
C GLN A 77 0.78 -26.31 -49.29
N GLN A 78 1.33 -25.19 -49.79
CA GLN A 78 0.83 -23.82 -49.78
C GLN A 78 -0.50 -23.67 -50.52
N GLN A 79 -1.46 -22.97 -49.90
CA GLN A 79 -2.34 -22.06 -50.63
C GLN A 79 -2.78 -20.90 -49.71
N GLN A 80 -2.64 -19.69 -50.25
CA GLN A 80 -2.93 -18.40 -49.64
C GLN A 80 -4.40 -18.26 -49.24
N GLN A 81 -4.69 -17.66 -48.08
CA GLN A 81 -5.93 -16.90 -47.87
C GLN A 81 -5.85 -15.93 -46.66
N THR A 82 -6.28 -14.70 -46.92
CA THR A 82 -6.40 -13.49 -46.09
C THR A 82 -7.33 -13.63 -44.88
N PRO A 83 -7.13 -12.85 -43.78
CA PRO A 83 -8.01 -12.89 -42.61
C PRO A 83 -9.25 -11.96 -42.72
N PRO A 84 -10.40 -12.33 -42.10
CA PRO A 84 -11.63 -11.51 -42.01
C PRO A 84 -11.71 -10.66 -40.72
N PRO A 85 -12.68 -9.71 -40.60
CA PRO A 85 -12.70 -8.69 -39.55
C PRO A 85 -13.36 -9.16 -38.22
N PRO A 86 -13.15 -8.44 -37.10
CA PRO A 86 -13.64 -8.87 -35.79
C PRO A 86 -15.11 -8.51 -35.53
N SER A 87 -15.79 -9.44 -34.89
CA SER A 87 -17.20 -9.44 -34.46
C SER A 87 -17.46 -8.65 -33.16
N ALA A 88 -18.64 -8.02 -33.09
CA ALA A 88 -19.16 -7.24 -31.97
C ALA A 88 -19.47 -8.05 -30.69
N PRO A 89 -19.47 -7.43 -29.48
CA PRO A 89 -19.80 -8.10 -28.23
C PRO A 89 -21.30 -8.12 -27.91
N ARG A 90 -21.73 -9.21 -27.27
CA ARG A 90 -23.11 -9.53 -26.86
C ARG A 90 -23.61 -8.68 -25.68
N ARG A 91 -24.89 -8.28 -25.76
CA ARG A 91 -25.71 -7.69 -24.68
C ARG A 91 -25.94 -8.69 -23.53
N ARG A 92 -25.90 -8.19 -22.28
CA ARG A 92 -26.52 -8.82 -21.10
C ARG A 92 -27.66 -7.91 -20.60
N ASP A 93 -28.86 -8.49 -20.47
CA ASP A 93 -30.00 -7.93 -19.73
C ASP A 93 -29.90 -8.26 -18.24
N PRO A 94 -30.56 -7.48 -17.35
CA PRO A 94 -31.05 -8.00 -16.09
C PRO A 94 -32.57 -7.79 -15.89
N ARG A 95 -33.25 -8.85 -15.46
CA ARG A 95 -34.53 -8.91 -14.72
C ARG A 95 -34.19 -9.67 -13.41
N TYR A 96 -34.68 -9.40 -12.20
CA TYR A 96 -35.95 -8.84 -11.72
C TYR A 96 -35.88 -8.55 -10.20
N ALA A 97 -36.68 -7.56 -9.73
CA ALA A 97 -37.37 -7.33 -8.42
C ALA A 97 -36.66 -7.58 -7.06
N GLY A 98 -36.91 -6.86 -5.96
CA GLY A 98 -37.86 -5.81 -5.55
C GLY A 98 -37.66 -5.64 -4.01
N VAL A 99 -37.98 -4.53 -3.33
CA VAL A 99 -39.29 -4.22 -2.70
C VAL A 99 -39.08 -3.13 -1.61
N ARG A 100 -40.00 -2.14 -1.55
CA ARG A 100 -40.45 -1.25 -0.42
C ARG A 100 -39.56 -0.11 0.13
N ARG A 101 -40.04 1.16 0.06
CA ARG A 101 -40.78 2.01 1.08
C ARG A 101 -39.83 2.66 2.10
N ASP A 102 -39.94 3.90 2.57
CA ASP A 102 -40.94 4.98 2.54
C ASP A 102 -40.24 6.33 2.85
N ASP A 103 -40.84 7.42 2.36
CA ASP A 103 -41.03 8.76 2.95
C ASP A 103 -39.92 9.60 3.62
N ALA A 104 -39.76 10.83 3.12
CA ALA A 104 -39.90 12.06 3.94
C ALA A 104 -40.09 13.32 3.06
N ARG A 105 -41.16 14.06 3.35
CA ARG A 105 -41.59 15.37 2.80
C ARG A 105 -40.78 16.53 3.38
N THR A 106 -40.63 17.67 2.70
CA THR A 106 -41.35 18.98 2.89
C THR A 106 -40.48 20.06 2.21
N ALA A 107 -40.89 21.22 1.70
CA ALA A 107 -42.08 22.05 1.44
C ALA A 107 -41.64 22.99 0.28
N ALA A 108 -42.43 23.72 -0.51
CA ALA A 108 -43.49 24.65 -0.18
C ALA A 108 -44.10 25.21 -1.50
N LEU A 109 -45.40 25.53 -1.44
CA LEU A 109 -46.21 26.54 -2.15
C LEU A 109 -45.78 27.00 -3.57
N GLU A 110 -46.67 27.05 -4.57
CA GLU A 110 -47.85 27.95 -4.59
C GLU A 110 -48.89 27.56 -5.67
N LYS A 111 -50.13 28.03 -5.43
CA LYS A 111 -51.45 27.89 -6.13
C LYS A 111 -51.37 28.14 -7.66
N ALA A 112 -52.28 27.70 -8.55
CA ALA A 112 -53.74 27.57 -8.49
C ALA A 112 -54.29 26.67 -9.63
N ALA A 113 -55.59 26.38 -9.54
CA ALA A 113 -56.42 25.32 -10.14
C ALA A 113 -56.80 25.46 -11.66
N PRO A 114 -57.43 24.41 -12.26
CA PRO A 114 -57.57 24.10 -13.70
C PRO A 114 -59.02 24.44 -14.23
N PRO A 115 -59.65 23.90 -15.32
CA PRO A 115 -59.34 22.69 -16.08
C PRO A 115 -59.77 22.57 -17.58
N THR A 116 -59.62 21.33 -18.07
CA THR A 116 -60.42 20.62 -19.11
C THR A 116 -60.26 21.00 -20.59
N ALA A 117 -59.71 20.07 -21.39
CA ALA A 117 -60.47 19.19 -22.29
C ALA A 117 -59.55 18.50 -23.32
N ALA A 118 -59.67 17.17 -23.43
CA ALA A 118 -59.18 16.37 -24.55
C ALA A 118 -60.23 16.39 -25.70
N PRO A 119 -60.11 15.56 -26.76
CA PRO A 119 -59.05 15.35 -27.75
C PRO A 119 -59.60 15.57 -29.20
N ALA A 120 -58.77 15.65 -30.25
CA ALA A 120 -59.14 15.14 -31.60
C ALA A 120 -58.04 15.27 -32.65
N HIS A 121 -58.07 14.29 -33.55
CA HIS A 121 -57.23 14.04 -34.73
C HIS A 121 -57.05 15.21 -35.73
N GLY A 122 -55.88 15.21 -36.41
CA GLY A 122 -55.67 15.94 -37.66
C GLY A 122 -54.38 15.54 -38.37
N ARG A 123 -54.50 14.88 -39.52
CA ARG A 123 -53.42 14.47 -40.43
C ARG A 123 -52.89 15.70 -41.21
N LYS A 124 -51.57 15.94 -41.16
CA LYS A 124 -50.59 16.51 -42.16
C LYS A 124 -51.11 17.52 -43.23
N PRO A 125 -50.35 18.59 -43.57
CA PRO A 125 -49.17 18.43 -44.43
C PRO A 125 -47.97 19.36 -44.15
N ALA A 126 -46.86 19.02 -44.81
CA ALA A 126 -45.61 19.75 -44.83
C ALA A 126 -45.76 21.16 -45.43
N ALA A 127 -45.12 22.14 -44.79
CA ALA A 127 -44.75 23.42 -45.40
C ALA A 127 -43.33 23.77 -44.96
N SER A 128 -42.47 23.83 -45.97
CA SER A 128 -41.11 24.34 -45.94
C SER A 128 -41.04 25.78 -45.42
N ALA A 129 -40.23 26.01 -44.39
CA ALA A 129 -39.73 27.33 -44.05
C ALA A 129 -38.22 27.24 -43.80
N ILE A 130 -37.46 27.43 -44.88
CA ILE A 130 -36.04 27.73 -44.85
C ILE A 130 -35.91 29.12 -44.20
N THR A 131 -35.47 29.18 -42.95
CA THR A 131 -35.07 30.43 -42.31
C THR A 131 -33.56 30.62 -42.52
N PRO A 132 -33.10 31.81 -42.97
CA PRO A 132 -31.70 32.01 -43.28
C PRO A 132 -30.92 32.25 -41.98
N ARG A 133 -30.38 31.18 -41.37
CA ARG A 133 -29.23 31.27 -40.45
C ARG A 133 -27.94 31.54 -41.24
N CYS A 134 -27.94 32.59 -42.06
CA CYS A 134 -26.76 33.15 -42.71
C CYS A 134 -26.57 34.65 -42.35
N SER A 135 -27.37 35.17 -41.42
CA SER A 135 -27.26 36.57 -40.95
C SER A 135 -25.95 36.82 -40.17
N GLY A 136 -25.51 35.85 -39.34
CA GLY A 136 -24.29 36.00 -38.53
C GLY A 136 -22.97 35.84 -39.29
N MET A 137 -22.96 35.12 -40.41
CA MET A 137 -21.75 34.96 -41.25
C MET A 137 -21.56 36.16 -42.18
N LEU A 138 -22.65 36.68 -42.75
CA LEU A 138 -22.62 37.93 -43.52
C LEU A 138 -22.22 39.11 -42.63
N SER A 139 -22.72 39.20 -41.39
CA SER A 139 -22.32 40.29 -40.49
C SER A 139 -20.84 40.19 -40.09
N ALA A 140 -20.33 39.01 -39.76
CA ALA A 140 -18.92 38.83 -39.38
C ALA A 140 -17.95 39.08 -40.55
N ALA A 141 -18.30 38.64 -41.76
CA ALA A 141 -17.52 38.91 -42.97
C ALA A 141 -17.54 40.39 -43.34
N VAL A 142 -18.68 41.07 -43.19
CA VAL A 142 -18.80 42.52 -43.40
C VAL A 142 -17.99 43.29 -42.35
N ILE A 143 -17.98 42.85 -41.09
CA ILE A 143 -17.15 43.46 -40.04
C ILE A 143 -15.66 43.28 -40.35
N LEU A 144 -15.22 42.10 -40.79
CA LEU A 144 -13.84 41.82 -41.20
C LEU A 144 -13.41 42.64 -42.43
N LEU A 145 -14.28 42.75 -43.44
CA LEU A 145 -14.05 43.58 -44.62
C LEU A 145 -14.03 45.08 -44.28
N CYS A 146 -14.90 45.54 -43.38
CA CYS A 146 -14.87 46.90 -42.85
C CYS A 146 -13.58 47.17 -42.07
N LEU A 147 -13.13 46.23 -41.23
CA LEU A 147 -11.86 46.34 -40.50
C LEU A 147 -10.65 46.36 -41.44
N ALA A 148 -10.63 45.49 -42.46
CA ALA A 148 -9.57 45.48 -43.48
C ALA A 148 -9.56 46.77 -44.32
N SER A 149 -10.74 47.31 -44.64
CA SER A 149 -10.90 48.59 -45.33
C SER A 149 -10.43 49.76 -44.47
N LEU A 150 -10.76 49.77 -43.17
CA LEU A 150 -10.28 50.77 -42.21
C LEU A 150 -8.77 50.70 -42.02
N LEU A 151 -8.18 49.49 -41.96
CA LEU A 151 -6.73 49.29 -41.90
C LEU A 151 -6.03 49.83 -43.14
N ARG A 152 -6.57 49.56 -44.34
CA ARG A 152 -6.02 50.10 -45.60
C ARG A 152 -6.13 51.62 -45.67
N ARG A 153 -7.25 52.21 -45.23
CA ARG A 153 -7.43 53.67 -45.17
C ARG A 153 -6.51 54.33 -44.16
N ASN A 154 -6.29 53.69 -43.01
CA ASN A 154 -5.39 54.19 -41.97
C ASN A 154 -3.93 54.17 -42.47
N PHE A 155 -3.51 53.09 -43.14
CA PHE A 155 -2.17 53.00 -43.73
C PHE A 155 -1.94 54.07 -44.82
N SER A 156 -2.93 54.30 -45.68
CA SER A 156 -2.86 55.35 -46.72
C SER A 156 -2.81 56.77 -46.14
N LEU A 157 -3.52 57.04 -45.05
CA LEU A 157 -3.44 58.33 -44.35
C LEU A 157 -2.08 58.51 -43.67
N HIS A 158 -1.48 57.44 -43.16
CA HIS A 158 -0.17 57.48 -42.54
C HIS A 158 0.93 57.82 -43.55
N ASP A 159 0.85 57.26 -44.76
CA ASP A 159 1.76 57.55 -45.87
C ASP A 159 1.66 59.01 -46.33
N GLN A 160 0.44 59.56 -46.39
CA GLN A 160 0.21 60.98 -46.71
C GLN A 160 0.76 61.94 -45.64
N VAL A 161 0.64 61.59 -44.37
CA VAL A 161 1.18 62.39 -43.26
C VAL A 161 2.71 62.35 -43.27
N TYR A 162 3.31 61.19 -43.56
CA TYR A 162 4.77 61.05 -43.69
C TYR A 162 5.31 61.94 -44.81
N HIS A 163 4.64 61.91 -45.97
CA HIS A 163 4.99 62.74 -47.12
C HIS A 163 4.81 64.24 -46.85
N LEU A 164 3.81 64.64 -46.05
CA LEU A 164 3.61 66.04 -45.65
C LEU A 164 4.64 66.50 -44.61
N GLN A 165 5.05 65.64 -43.67
CA GLN A 165 6.13 65.94 -42.73
C GLN A 165 7.47 66.11 -43.43
N GLU A 166 7.77 65.28 -44.43
CA GLU A 166 8.97 65.42 -45.26
C GLU A 166 8.96 66.75 -46.05
N GLN A 167 7.81 67.17 -46.57
CA GLN A 167 7.71 68.48 -47.22
C GLN A 167 7.86 69.64 -46.22
N LEU A 168 7.35 69.48 -45.00
CA LEU A 168 7.47 70.49 -43.94
C LEU A 168 8.93 70.62 -43.48
N THR A 169 9.67 69.52 -43.31
CA THR A 169 11.10 69.55 -42.93
C THR A 169 11.98 70.12 -44.03
N VAL A 170 11.67 69.84 -45.31
CA VAL A 170 12.35 70.47 -46.45
C VAL A 170 12.02 71.97 -46.53
N ALA A 171 10.79 72.37 -46.23
CA ALA A 171 10.39 73.78 -46.20
C ALA A 171 11.03 74.54 -45.03
N THR A 172 11.11 73.96 -43.84
CA THR A 172 11.78 74.58 -42.68
C THR A 172 13.29 74.63 -42.85
N ALA A 173 13.92 73.61 -43.45
CA ALA A 173 15.34 73.64 -43.79
C ALA A 173 15.66 74.72 -44.83
N LYS A 174 14.79 74.92 -45.83
CA LYS A 174 14.90 76.05 -46.78
C LYS A 174 14.72 77.39 -46.08
N LEU A 175 13.78 77.51 -45.16
CA LEU A 175 13.54 78.74 -44.40
C LEU A 175 14.72 79.09 -43.48
N GLN A 176 15.34 78.10 -42.83
CA GLN A 176 16.59 78.27 -42.08
C GLN A 176 17.76 78.65 -42.99
N SER A 177 17.88 78.08 -44.19
CA SER A 177 18.93 78.48 -45.16
C SER A 177 18.77 79.92 -45.67
N CYS A 178 17.53 80.43 -45.75
CA CYS A 178 17.27 81.83 -46.10
C CYS A 178 17.57 82.81 -44.96
N ILE A 179 17.41 82.38 -43.70
CA ILE A 179 17.71 83.20 -42.51
C ILE A 179 19.23 83.32 -42.28
N VAL A 180 20.03 82.32 -42.66
CA VAL A 180 21.50 82.34 -42.55
C VAL A 180 22.18 83.18 -43.66
N GLY A 181 21.43 83.63 -44.67
CA GLY A 181 21.94 84.45 -45.78
C GLY A 181 22.04 85.95 -45.52
N SER A 182 21.65 86.45 -44.33
CA SER A 182 21.71 87.86 -43.99
C SER A 182 22.15 88.10 -42.55
N SER A 183 23.33 88.74 -42.42
CA SER A 183 23.98 89.29 -41.22
C SER A 183 24.72 88.32 -40.29
N LEU A 184 26.03 88.59 -40.17
CA LEU A 184 26.92 88.20 -39.09
C LEU A 184 26.47 88.92 -37.81
N ASP A 185 26.25 88.19 -36.73
CA ASP A 185 26.97 88.46 -35.49
C ASP A 185 27.09 87.20 -34.63
N MET A 186 28.26 87.06 -34.00
CA MET A 186 28.71 85.92 -33.22
C MET A 186 28.73 86.33 -31.76
N THR A 187 27.83 85.76 -30.95
CA THR A 187 28.00 85.32 -29.54
C THR A 187 26.62 85.18 -28.88
N ASP A 188 26.46 84.12 -28.09
CA ASP A 188 25.32 83.79 -27.22
C ASP A 188 24.08 83.17 -27.88
N ILE A 189 24.04 81.83 -27.92
CA ILE A 189 23.11 80.99 -27.13
C ILE A 189 23.37 79.53 -27.54
N ASP A 190 24.30 78.92 -26.81
CA ASP A 190 24.63 77.49 -26.84
C ASP A 190 23.74 76.75 -25.81
N PHE A 191 22.43 77.03 -25.79
CA PHE A 191 21.55 76.62 -24.68
C PHE A 191 20.16 76.07 -25.05
N LEU A 192 19.94 75.57 -26.28
CA LEU A 192 18.71 74.82 -26.61
C LEU A 192 18.97 73.61 -27.52
N TYR A 193 20.06 72.88 -27.28
CA TYR A 193 20.13 71.46 -27.65
C TYR A 193 19.61 70.64 -26.46
N GLN A 194 18.29 70.67 -26.28
CA GLN A 194 17.59 69.63 -25.57
C GLN A 194 16.60 69.03 -26.56
N ASP A 195 17.11 68.10 -27.36
CA ASP A 195 16.31 67.13 -28.08
C ASP A 195 15.72 66.19 -27.02
N ASP A 196 14.72 66.70 -26.28
CA ASP A 196 13.79 65.83 -25.58
C ASP A 196 13.12 65.00 -26.67
N SER A 197 13.52 63.74 -26.75
CA SER A 197 12.85 62.72 -27.55
C SER A 197 11.40 62.62 -27.09
N ILE A 198 10.53 63.47 -27.64
CA ILE A 198 9.09 63.34 -27.53
C ILE A 198 8.75 62.05 -28.25
N THR A 199 8.63 60.96 -27.49
CA THR A 199 7.93 59.75 -27.90
C THR A 199 6.49 60.13 -28.19
N MET A 200 6.24 60.63 -29.40
CA MET A 200 4.89 60.77 -29.94
C MET A 200 4.29 59.36 -29.94
N PRO A 201 3.20 59.11 -29.19
CA PRO A 201 2.61 57.80 -29.14
C PRO A 201 2.09 57.50 -30.55
N ASN A 202 2.72 56.53 -31.22
CA ASN A 202 2.33 56.16 -32.56
C ASN A 202 0.92 55.58 -32.48
N ARG A 203 -0.10 56.40 -32.80
CA ARG A 203 -1.53 56.07 -32.68
C ARG A 203 -1.88 54.78 -33.44
N SER A 204 -1.07 54.46 -34.45
CA SER A 204 -1.02 53.19 -35.16
C SER A 204 -0.70 52.00 -34.24
N LEU A 205 0.40 52.05 -33.49
CA LEU A 205 0.83 50.97 -32.57
C LEU A 205 -0.17 50.70 -31.44
N LYS A 206 -0.80 51.74 -30.89
CA LYS A 206 -1.86 51.60 -29.87
C LYS A 206 -3.10 50.89 -30.42
N ASN A 207 -3.51 51.24 -31.64
CA ASN A 207 -4.61 50.56 -32.32
C ASN A 207 -4.25 49.11 -32.68
N PHE A 208 -3.01 48.85 -33.10
CA PHE A 208 -2.52 47.48 -33.32
C PHE A 208 -2.53 46.66 -32.03
N SER A 209 -2.09 47.23 -30.90
CA SER A 209 -2.12 46.61 -29.58
C SER A 209 -3.53 46.19 -29.14
N LEU A 210 -4.51 47.09 -29.28
CA LEU A 210 -5.93 46.81 -29.03
C LEU A 210 -6.50 45.73 -29.95
N LEU A 211 -6.15 45.79 -31.23
CA LEU A 211 -6.62 44.80 -32.20
C LEU A 211 -6.02 43.42 -31.92
N ILE A 212 -4.75 43.35 -31.50
CA ILE A 212 -4.09 42.10 -31.14
C ILE A 212 -4.74 41.52 -29.88
N SER A 213 -4.96 42.30 -28.82
CA SER A 213 -5.59 41.80 -27.59
C SER A 213 -7.03 41.31 -27.82
N LEU A 214 -7.84 42.06 -28.59
CA LEU A 214 -9.19 41.63 -29.01
C LEU A 214 -9.15 40.39 -29.91
N SER A 215 -8.18 40.30 -30.83
CA SER A 215 -8.04 39.14 -31.72
C SER A 215 -7.68 37.86 -30.97
N VAL A 216 -6.79 37.95 -29.98
CA VAL A 216 -6.37 36.79 -29.17
C VAL A 216 -7.48 36.36 -28.20
N LEU A 217 -8.28 37.29 -27.68
CA LEU A 217 -9.46 36.98 -26.86
C LEU A 217 -10.56 36.29 -27.70
N TYR A 218 -10.73 36.69 -28.96
CA TYR A 218 -11.78 36.15 -29.85
C TYR A 218 -11.36 34.87 -30.60
N ALA A 219 -10.06 34.65 -30.80
CA ALA A 219 -9.51 33.50 -31.53
C ALA A 219 -9.99 32.13 -31.00
N PRO A 220 -10.03 31.85 -29.67
CA PRO A 220 -10.51 30.58 -29.15
C PRO A 220 -11.97 30.29 -29.53
N LEU A 221 -12.83 31.31 -29.52
CA LEU A 221 -14.25 31.17 -29.87
C LEU A 221 -14.44 30.90 -31.37
N VAL A 222 -13.64 31.55 -32.21
CA VAL A 222 -13.65 31.34 -33.67
C VAL A 222 -13.10 29.96 -34.02
N ILE A 223 -12.00 29.55 -33.39
CA ILE A 223 -11.37 28.23 -33.60
C ILE A 223 -12.34 27.13 -33.18
N LEU A 224 -12.98 27.24 -32.02
CA LEU A 224 -13.97 26.25 -31.58
C LEU A 224 -15.18 26.17 -32.52
N LYS A 225 -15.69 27.31 -33.01
CA LYS A 225 -16.77 27.31 -34.02
C LYS A 225 -16.34 26.80 -35.39
N TYR A 226 -15.11 27.10 -35.81
CA TYR A 226 -14.56 26.63 -37.08
C TYR A 226 -14.35 25.11 -37.05
N ILE A 227 -13.81 24.57 -35.95
CA ILE A 227 -13.66 23.12 -35.80
C ILE A 227 -15.04 22.45 -35.71
N ASP A 228 -16.03 23.06 -35.06
CA ASP A 228 -17.41 22.55 -35.06
C ASP A 228 -18.00 22.50 -36.47
N LEU A 229 -17.79 23.55 -37.28
CA LEU A 229 -18.20 23.61 -38.70
C LEU A 229 -17.50 22.54 -39.55
N VAL A 230 -16.17 22.40 -39.43
CA VAL A 230 -15.37 21.39 -40.14
C VAL A 230 -15.75 19.98 -39.72
N SER A 231 -16.02 19.75 -38.43
CA SER A 231 -16.50 18.46 -37.93
C SER A 231 -17.86 18.09 -38.54
N LYS A 232 -18.75 19.07 -38.71
CA LYS A 232 -20.09 18.89 -39.28
C LYS A 232 -20.05 18.61 -40.78
N ILE A 233 -19.07 19.19 -41.49
CA ILE A 233 -18.80 18.91 -42.92
C ILE A 233 -18.12 17.55 -43.10
N ARG A 234 -17.23 17.13 -42.17
CA ARG A 234 -16.56 15.82 -42.25
C ARG A 234 -17.51 14.66 -41.92
N ARG A 235 -18.49 14.89 -41.04
CA ARG A 235 -19.55 13.94 -40.65
C ARG A 235 -20.48 13.53 -41.80
N SER A 236 -20.50 14.28 -42.91
CA SER A 236 -21.24 13.88 -44.12
C SER A 236 -20.46 12.92 -45.03
N ARG A 237 -19.16 12.69 -44.76
CA ARG A 237 -18.30 11.80 -45.55
C ARG A 237 -17.96 10.47 -44.88
N ASP A 238 -17.84 10.40 -43.55
CA ASP A 238 -17.59 9.13 -42.84
C ASP A 238 -18.25 9.11 -41.44
N PRO A 239 -19.10 8.12 -41.10
CA PRO A 239 -19.79 8.05 -39.82
C PRO A 239 -19.00 7.41 -38.66
N GLU A 240 -17.82 6.81 -38.90
CA GLU A 240 -17.04 6.08 -37.88
C GLU A 240 -15.89 6.87 -37.22
N GLU A 241 -15.50 8.05 -37.72
CA GLU A 241 -14.41 8.81 -37.11
C GLU A 241 -14.86 9.66 -35.92
N VAL A 242 -14.27 9.43 -34.75
CA VAL A 242 -14.46 10.27 -33.56
C VAL A 242 -14.10 11.73 -33.88
N PRO A 243 -14.98 12.70 -33.57
CA PRO A 243 -14.76 14.11 -33.91
C PRO A 243 -13.50 14.66 -33.25
N ILE A 244 -12.77 15.50 -33.99
CA ILE A 244 -11.47 16.08 -33.59
C ILE A 244 -11.57 16.82 -32.24
N ASN A 245 -12.69 17.49 -31.95
CA ASN A 245 -12.95 18.13 -30.66
C ASN A 245 -12.89 17.15 -29.48
N LYS A 246 -13.47 15.96 -29.63
CA LYS A 246 -13.43 14.93 -28.58
C LYS A 246 -12.03 14.35 -28.43
N ARG A 247 -11.27 14.20 -29.52
CA ARG A 247 -9.87 13.76 -29.46
C ARG A 247 -8.98 14.79 -28.77
N PHE A 248 -9.21 16.07 -29.02
CA PHE A 248 -8.47 17.15 -28.36
C PHE A 248 -8.83 17.24 -26.87
N ALA A 249 -10.12 17.26 -26.52
CA ALA A 249 -10.57 17.24 -25.13
C ALA A 249 -10.01 16.02 -24.38
N TYR A 250 -10.07 14.83 -24.98
CA TYR A 250 -9.48 13.62 -24.41
C TYR A 250 -7.97 13.72 -24.19
N ARG A 251 -7.22 14.31 -25.12
CA ARG A 251 -5.76 14.52 -24.94
C ARG A 251 -5.47 15.52 -23.82
N VAL A 252 -6.28 16.57 -23.69
CA VAL A 252 -6.18 17.54 -22.59
C VAL A 252 -6.54 16.88 -21.26
N ASP A 253 -7.60 16.07 -21.21
CA ASP A 253 -8.02 15.34 -20.01
C ASP A 253 -6.96 14.33 -19.57
N ILE A 254 -6.34 13.59 -20.51
CA ILE A 254 -5.21 12.71 -20.22
C ILE A 254 -4.03 13.51 -19.66
N PHE A 255 -3.70 14.65 -20.27
CA PHE A 255 -2.58 15.47 -19.82
C PHE A 255 -2.80 16.00 -18.39
N LEU A 256 -4.02 16.48 -18.11
CA LEU A 256 -4.44 16.99 -16.80
C LEU A 256 -4.56 15.91 -15.71
N SER A 257 -4.82 14.65 -16.10
CA SER A 257 -4.98 13.53 -15.15
C SER A 257 -3.68 12.78 -14.88
N LEU A 258 -2.78 12.64 -15.86
CA LEU A 258 -1.54 11.87 -15.70
C LEU A 258 -0.44 12.64 -14.97
N HIS A 259 -0.39 13.97 -15.10
CA HIS A 259 0.67 14.78 -14.51
C HIS A 259 0.14 15.57 -13.32
N PRO A 260 0.62 15.30 -12.09
CA PRO A 260 0.20 16.03 -10.89
C PRO A 260 0.38 17.55 -11.03
N TYR A 261 1.42 17.96 -11.76
CA TYR A 261 1.77 19.36 -11.99
C TYR A 261 1.02 20.02 -13.17
N ALA A 262 0.18 19.30 -13.92
CA ALA A 262 -0.50 19.88 -15.08
C ALA A 262 -1.54 20.94 -14.71
N LYS A 263 -2.32 20.72 -13.63
CA LYS A 263 -3.31 21.70 -13.14
C LYS A 263 -2.68 23.05 -12.76
N PRO A 264 -1.64 23.12 -11.90
CA PRO A 264 -0.99 24.40 -11.57
C PRO A 264 -0.25 24.99 -12.77
N LEU A 265 0.29 24.19 -13.69
CA LEU A 265 0.96 24.68 -14.90
C LEU A 265 -0.03 25.33 -15.87
N VAL A 266 -1.22 24.75 -16.09
CA VAL A 266 -2.27 25.37 -16.91
C VAL A 266 -2.74 26.68 -16.28
N LEU A 267 -2.89 26.72 -14.96
CA LEU A 267 -3.25 27.94 -14.26
C LEU A 267 -2.17 29.02 -14.41
N LEU A 268 -0.88 28.67 -14.26
CA LEU A 268 0.25 29.57 -14.48
C LEU A 268 0.28 30.13 -15.91
N VAL A 269 0.04 29.30 -16.92
CA VAL A 269 -0.03 29.77 -18.32
C VAL A 269 -1.23 30.71 -18.50
N ALA A 270 -2.38 30.41 -17.89
CA ALA A 270 -3.54 31.29 -17.93
C ALA A 270 -3.28 32.64 -17.24
N THR A 271 -2.54 32.66 -16.12
CA THR A 271 -2.19 33.91 -15.42
C THR A 271 -1.26 34.78 -16.27
N LEU A 272 -0.22 34.18 -16.87
CA LEU A 272 0.71 34.88 -17.75
C LEU A 272 0.02 35.43 -19.00
N LEU A 273 -0.90 34.66 -19.59
CA LEU A 273 -1.72 35.13 -20.71
C LEU A 273 -2.63 36.29 -20.31
N LEU A 274 -3.25 36.23 -19.14
CA LEU A 274 -4.10 37.31 -18.63
C LEU A 274 -3.29 38.60 -18.42
N ILE A 275 -2.08 38.51 -17.85
CA ILE A 275 -1.19 39.66 -17.65
C ILE A 275 -0.71 40.25 -18.99
N ALA A 276 -0.31 39.39 -19.93
CA ALA A 276 0.15 39.83 -21.24
C ALA A 276 -0.96 40.50 -22.05
N LEU A 277 -2.15 39.89 -22.10
CA LEU A 277 -3.31 40.43 -22.82
C LEU A 277 -3.88 41.68 -22.14
N GLY A 278 -3.91 41.68 -20.81
CA GLY A 278 -4.34 42.83 -20.02
C GLY A 278 -3.41 44.03 -20.19
N GLY A 279 -2.09 43.82 -20.12
CA GLY A 279 -1.11 44.89 -20.34
C GLY A 279 -1.13 45.45 -21.76
N LEU A 280 -1.32 44.58 -22.76
CA LEU A 280 -1.47 44.99 -24.16
C LEU A 280 -2.77 45.78 -24.39
N ALA A 281 -3.86 45.40 -23.71
CA ALA A 281 -5.11 46.14 -23.73
C ALA A 281 -4.99 47.50 -23.02
N LEU A 282 -4.28 47.57 -21.89
CA LEU A 282 -4.02 48.83 -21.17
C LEU A 282 -3.17 49.79 -22.02
N TYR A 283 -2.09 49.33 -22.63
CA TYR A 283 -1.23 50.13 -23.54
C TYR A 283 -2.01 50.75 -24.71
N GLY A 284 -3.06 50.06 -25.15
CA GLY A 284 -3.96 50.54 -26.18
C GLY A 284 -4.83 51.73 -25.81
N VAL A 285 -5.06 51.92 -24.50
CA VAL A 285 -6.07 52.85 -23.95
C VAL A 285 -5.46 53.91 -23.04
N THR A 286 -4.25 53.67 -22.53
CA THR A 286 -3.44 54.61 -21.74
C THR A 286 -2.31 55.20 -22.57
N ASP A 287 -1.75 56.32 -22.09
CA ASP A 287 -0.61 56.99 -22.71
C ASP A 287 0.75 56.54 -22.15
N ASP A 288 0.73 55.54 -21.25
CA ASP A 288 1.92 55.01 -20.57
C ASP A 288 2.75 54.06 -21.45
N SER A 289 3.96 53.74 -20.99
CA SER A 289 4.85 52.81 -21.68
C SER A 289 4.32 51.37 -21.59
N LEU A 290 4.66 50.52 -22.57
CA LEU A 290 4.21 49.11 -22.58
C LEU A 290 4.65 48.35 -21.32
N THR A 291 5.84 48.64 -20.80
CA THR A 291 6.39 48.05 -19.58
C THR A 291 5.58 48.46 -18.35
N ASP A 292 5.16 49.72 -18.28
CA ASP A 292 4.32 50.22 -17.18
C ASP A 292 2.91 49.62 -17.25
N CYS A 293 2.35 49.44 -18.46
CA CYS A 293 1.06 48.79 -18.65
C CYS A 293 1.09 47.29 -18.30
N LEU A 294 2.18 46.58 -18.61
CA LEU A 294 2.37 45.18 -18.19
C LEU A 294 2.52 45.07 -16.68
N TRP A 295 3.28 45.99 -16.07
CA TRP A 295 3.40 46.09 -14.61
C TRP A 295 2.05 46.36 -13.95
N LEU A 296 1.27 47.32 -14.47
CA LEU A 296 -0.10 47.61 -14.00
C LEU A 296 -1.05 46.42 -14.19
N SER A 297 -0.94 45.68 -15.29
CA SER A 297 -1.74 44.48 -15.49
C SER A 297 -1.39 43.39 -14.48
N TRP A 298 -0.13 43.23 -14.11
CA TRP A 298 0.28 42.34 -13.03
C TRP A 298 -0.30 42.79 -11.68
N THR A 299 -0.23 44.08 -11.36
CA THR A 299 -0.76 44.59 -10.07
C THR A 299 -2.27 44.44 -9.95
N PHE A 300 -3.03 44.51 -11.06
CA PHE A 300 -4.47 44.21 -11.07
C PHE A 300 -4.80 42.73 -10.93
N VAL A 301 -3.94 41.83 -11.44
CA VAL A 301 -4.10 40.37 -11.26
C VAL A 301 -3.75 39.95 -9.84
N ALA A 302 -2.68 40.52 -9.28
CA ALA A 302 -2.21 40.21 -7.93
C ALA A 302 -3.10 40.83 -6.83
N ASP A 303 -3.53 42.07 -7.03
CA ASP A 303 -4.46 42.76 -6.15
C ASP A 303 -5.54 43.45 -6.98
N SER A 304 -6.71 42.80 -6.99
CA SER A 304 -7.86 43.31 -7.72
C SER A 304 -8.23 44.73 -7.30
N GLY A 305 -7.95 45.18 -6.08
CA GLY A 305 -8.30 46.52 -5.56
C GLY A 305 -7.62 47.69 -6.29
N ASN A 306 -6.49 47.45 -6.94
CA ASN A 306 -5.72 48.49 -7.64
C ASN A 306 -6.47 49.13 -8.82
N HIS A 307 -7.49 48.47 -9.39
CA HIS A 307 -8.29 49.01 -10.49
C HIS A 307 -9.03 50.31 -10.14
N ALA A 308 -9.28 50.59 -8.86
CA ALA A 308 -9.97 51.79 -8.38
C ALA A 308 -9.21 53.08 -8.73
N ASN A 309 -7.89 53.00 -8.90
CA ASN A 309 -7.04 54.13 -9.25
C ASN A 309 -7.04 54.46 -10.75
N ALA A 310 -7.75 53.69 -11.59
CA ALA A 310 -7.81 53.92 -13.02
C ALA A 310 -8.65 55.16 -13.37
N VAL A 311 -8.07 56.08 -14.15
CA VAL A 311 -8.72 57.32 -14.60
C VAL A 311 -9.14 57.18 -16.07
N GLY A 312 -10.36 57.60 -16.41
CA GLY A 312 -10.93 57.50 -17.75
C GLY A 312 -11.77 56.24 -18.00
N PHE A 313 -12.72 56.31 -18.93
CA PHE A 313 -13.68 55.21 -19.18
C PHE A 313 -13.01 53.95 -19.72
N GLY A 314 -12.07 54.11 -20.66
CA GLY A 314 -11.38 53.00 -21.29
C GLY A 314 -10.46 52.23 -20.32
N PRO A 315 -9.53 52.89 -19.59
CA PRO A 315 -8.67 52.20 -18.63
C PRO A 315 -9.47 51.55 -17.50
N LYS A 316 -10.59 52.15 -17.07
CA LYS A 316 -11.52 51.56 -16.10
C LYS A 316 -12.15 50.25 -16.59
N LEU A 317 -12.59 50.20 -17.85
CA LEU A 317 -13.20 48.99 -18.40
C LEU A 317 -12.18 47.84 -18.50
N VAL A 318 -10.96 48.16 -18.94
CA VAL A 318 -9.87 47.17 -19.05
C VAL A 318 -9.39 46.72 -17.66
N SER A 319 -9.20 47.64 -16.72
CA SER A 319 -8.75 47.31 -15.36
C SER A 319 -9.77 46.45 -14.61
N VAL A 320 -11.07 46.75 -14.70
CA VAL A 320 -12.13 45.90 -14.13
C VAL A 320 -12.13 44.49 -14.74
N SER A 321 -11.93 44.39 -16.05
CA SER A 321 -11.90 43.08 -16.74
C SER A 321 -10.71 42.23 -16.29
N ILE A 322 -9.53 42.85 -16.16
CA ILE A 322 -8.31 42.19 -15.65
C ILE A 322 -8.50 41.79 -14.18
N SER A 323 -9.06 42.66 -13.35
CA SER A 323 -9.32 42.38 -11.93
C SER A 323 -10.30 41.23 -11.71
N ILE A 324 -11.37 41.12 -12.51
CA ILE A 324 -12.30 39.98 -12.46
C ILE A 324 -11.57 38.68 -12.85
N GLY A 325 -10.77 38.72 -13.92
CA GLY A 325 -9.97 37.57 -14.34
C GLY A 325 -8.94 37.15 -13.29
N GLY A 326 -8.26 38.13 -12.67
CA GLY A 326 -7.27 37.92 -11.63
C GLY A 326 -7.88 37.31 -10.37
N MET A 327 -9.04 37.81 -9.95
CA MET A 327 -9.78 37.25 -8.81
C MET A 327 -10.19 35.79 -9.04
N LEU A 328 -10.67 35.43 -10.23
CA LEU A 328 -11.03 34.04 -10.56
C LEU A 328 -9.81 33.11 -10.55
N VAL A 329 -8.71 33.57 -11.15
CA VAL A 329 -7.44 32.85 -11.18
C VAL A 329 -6.88 32.65 -9.76
N PHE A 330 -6.92 33.71 -8.94
CA PHE A 330 -6.44 33.67 -7.55
C PHE A 330 -7.30 32.73 -6.69
N ALA A 331 -8.63 32.77 -6.84
CA ALA A 331 -9.53 31.84 -6.16
C ALA A 331 -9.27 30.37 -6.57
N MET A 332 -9.02 30.11 -7.85
CA MET A 332 -8.68 28.77 -8.35
C MET A 332 -7.31 28.30 -7.82
N MET A 333 -6.33 29.20 -7.75
CA MET A 333 -5.01 28.90 -7.19
C MET A 333 -5.13 28.53 -5.71
N LEU A 334 -5.86 29.32 -4.93
CA LEU A 334 -6.09 29.05 -3.50
C LEU A 334 -6.78 27.70 -3.28
N GLY A 335 -7.76 27.36 -4.12
CA GLY A 335 -8.41 26.05 -4.11
C GLY A 335 -7.42 24.91 -4.36
N LEU A 336 -6.62 24.97 -5.44
CA LEU A 336 -5.63 23.94 -5.76
C LEU A 336 -4.55 23.78 -4.68
N VAL A 337 -4.09 24.89 -4.10
CA VAL A 337 -3.09 24.87 -3.01
C VAL A 337 -3.70 24.24 -1.76
N THR A 338 -4.93 24.61 -1.40
CA THR A 338 -5.62 24.05 -0.24
C THR A 338 -5.86 22.55 -0.42
N ASP A 339 -6.36 22.13 -1.58
CA ASP A 339 -6.58 20.72 -1.90
C ASP A 339 -5.27 19.91 -1.85
N SER A 340 -4.17 20.46 -2.36
CA SER A 340 -2.86 19.78 -2.35
C SER A 340 -2.29 19.64 -0.93
N ILE A 341 -2.47 20.65 -0.09
CA ILE A 341 -2.07 20.61 1.33
C ILE A 341 -2.93 19.59 2.08
N SER A 342 -4.26 19.65 1.88
CA SER A 342 -5.20 18.69 2.46
C SER A 342 -4.89 17.26 2.04
N GLU A 343 -4.59 17.00 0.76
CA GLU A 343 -4.21 15.66 0.30
C GLU A 343 -2.90 15.18 0.95
N LYS A 344 -1.91 16.06 1.10
CA LYS A 344 -0.66 15.71 1.79
C LYS A 344 -0.91 15.42 3.27
N PHE A 345 -1.72 16.24 3.94
CA PHE A 345 -2.09 16.04 5.33
C PHE A 345 -2.87 14.73 5.52
N ASP A 346 -3.84 14.45 4.65
CA ASP A 346 -4.59 13.19 4.63
C ASP A 346 -3.69 11.98 4.37
N SER A 347 -2.66 12.12 3.52
CA SER A 347 -1.70 11.05 3.27
C SER A 347 -0.87 10.69 4.51
N LEU A 348 -0.55 11.69 5.35
CA LEU A 348 0.14 11.50 6.62
C LEU A 348 -0.81 10.90 7.67
N ARG A 349 -2.05 11.41 7.70
CA ARG A 349 -3.11 10.91 8.57
C ARG A 349 -3.36 9.41 8.35
N LYS A 350 -3.47 9.00 7.08
CA LYS A 350 -3.64 7.61 6.62
C LYS A 350 -2.39 6.72 6.77
N GLY A 351 -1.28 7.24 7.31
CA GLY A 351 -0.12 6.42 7.65
C GLY A 351 0.65 5.87 6.45
N ARG A 352 0.74 6.62 5.35
CA ARG A 352 1.49 6.18 4.15
C ARG A 352 3.01 6.37 4.28
N SER A 353 3.50 6.86 5.42
CA SER A 353 4.92 7.02 5.70
C SER A 353 5.59 5.71 6.10
N GLU A 354 6.86 5.59 5.73
CA GLU A 354 7.71 4.47 6.11
C GLU A 354 8.02 4.50 7.61
N VAL A 355 8.00 3.33 8.23
CA VAL A 355 8.44 3.08 9.60
C VAL A 355 9.96 2.92 9.58
N ILE A 356 10.67 3.73 10.36
CA ILE A 356 12.14 3.77 10.39
C ILE A 356 12.71 2.85 11.49
N GLU A 357 11.82 2.31 12.33
CA GLU A 357 12.13 1.45 13.47
C GLU A 357 12.86 0.17 13.08
N GLN A 358 13.66 -0.35 14.01
CA GLN A 358 14.48 -1.54 13.84
C GLN A 358 14.22 -2.52 14.99
N SER A 359 14.36 -3.82 14.72
CA SER A 359 14.17 -4.88 15.73
C SER A 359 12.78 -4.85 16.38
N HIS A 360 11.78 -4.27 15.71
CA HIS A 360 10.39 -4.25 16.15
C HIS A 360 9.69 -5.59 15.89
N THR A 361 8.59 -5.83 16.60
CA THR A 361 7.66 -6.90 16.25
C THR A 361 6.67 -6.39 15.22
N LEU A 362 6.59 -7.05 14.07
CA LEU A 362 5.63 -6.72 13.02
C LEU A 362 4.44 -7.67 13.11
N ILE A 363 3.23 -7.14 13.27
CA ILE A 363 1.98 -7.90 13.23
C ILE A 363 1.28 -7.61 11.90
N LEU A 364 0.94 -8.66 11.17
CA LEU A 364 0.23 -8.62 9.89
C LEU A 364 -1.16 -9.20 10.07
N GLY A 365 -2.18 -8.38 9.80
CA GLY A 365 -3.58 -8.75 9.98
C GLY A 365 -4.23 -8.05 11.17
N TRP A 366 -5.55 -8.28 11.30
CA TRP A 366 -6.36 -7.74 12.39
C TRP A 366 -7.41 -8.78 12.77
N SER A 367 -7.50 -9.09 14.06
CA SER A 367 -8.49 -10.01 14.64
C SER A 367 -8.75 -9.67 16.10
N ASP A 368 -9.78 -10.27 16.69
CA ASP A 368 -10.12 -10.18 18.12
C ASP A 368 -8.96 -10.55 19.06
N LYS A 369 -8.00 -11.34 18.57
CA LYS A 369 -6.80 -11.78 19.33
C LYS A 369 -5.71 -10.72 19.37
N LEU A 370 -5.81 -9.66 18.57
CA LEU A 370 -4.78 -8.61 18.51
C LEU A 370 -4.58 -7.94 19.87
N GLY A 371 -5.67 -7.64 20.59
CA GLY A 371 -5.57 -6.95 21.88
C GLY A 371 -4.78 -7.75 22.92
N SER A 372 -5.10 -9.04 23.08
CA SER A 372 -4.36 -9.91 24.00
C SER A 372 -2.92 -10.13 23.54
N LEU A 373 -2.66 -10.27 22.24
CA LEU A 373 -1.31 -10.38 21.71
C LEU A 373 -0.47 -9.12 21.98
N LEU A 374 -1.06 -7.93 21.81
CA LEU A 374 -0.40 -6.66 22.14
C LEU A 374 -0.05 -6.57 23.62
N ASN A 375 -0.97 -6.98 24.51
CA ASN A 375 -0.71 -7.04 25.96
C ASN A 375 0.47 -7.98 26.28
N GLN A 376 0.46 -9.20 25.74
CA GLN A 376 1.53 -10.18 25.97
C GLN A 376 2.90 -9.69 25.48
N ILE A 377 2.97 -9.06 24.30
CA ILE A 377 4.22 -8.48 23.79
C ILE A 377 4.64 -7.25 24.61
N ALA A 378 3.70 -6.45 25.12
CA ALA A 378 4.00 -5.32 25.98
C ALA A 378 4.64 -5.75 27.30
N ILE A 379 4.10 -6.81 27.92
CA ILE A 379 4.66 -7.43 29.13
C ILE A 379 6.06 -7.97 28.85
N ALA A 380 6.25 -8.74 27.78
CA ALA A 380 7.56 -9.27 27.39
C ALA A 380 8.62 -8.20 27.04
N ASN A 381 8.23 -6.94 26.77
CA ASN A 381 9.16 -5.85 26.52
C ASN A 381 9.42 -5.00 27.77
N GLU A 382 8.78 -5.29 28.90
CA GLU A 382 8.91 -4.48 30.12
C GLU A 382 10.35 -4.49 30.65
N SER A 383 11.03 -5.64 30.63
CA SER A 383 12.44 -5.79 31.01
C SER A 383 13.39 -4.92 30.16
N LEU A 384 13.00 -4.62 28.91
CA LEU A 384 13.74 -3.75 27.99
C LEU A 384 13.43 -2.25 28.18
N GLY A 385 12.50 -1.90 29.07
CA GLY A 385 11.99 -0.53 29.25
C GLY A 385 10.98 -0.12 28.16
N GLY A 386 10.35 -1.10 27.52
CA GLY A 386 9.40 -0.90 26.42
C GLY A 386 10.00 -1.25 25.04
N GLY A 387 9.13 -1.63 24.12
CA GLY A 387 9.51 -2.01 22.76
C GLY A 387 8.79 -1.20 21.68
N THR A 388 8.85 -1.70 20.44
CA THR A 388 8.03 -1.19 19.35
C THR A 388 7.30 -2.33 18.67
N ILE A 389 5.98 -2.15 18.51
CA ILE A 389 5.11 -3.05 17.77
C ILE A 389 4.55 -2.28 16.58
N VAL A 390 4.68 -2.84 15.38
CA VAL A 390 4.10 -2.28 14.17
C VAL A 390 2.95 -3.18 13.74
N VAL A 391 1.75 -2.64 13.60
CA VAL A 391 0.56 -3.37 13.14
C VAL A 391 0.23 -2.91 11.73
N MET A 392 0.18 -3.85 10.78
CA MET A 392 -0.27 -3.59 9.41
C MET A 392 -1.53 -4.38 9.09
N ALA A 393 -2.58 -3.68 8.69
CA ALA A 393 -3.84 -4.28 8.28
C ALA A 393 -4.48 -3.52 7.10
N GLU A 394 -5.42 -4.17 6.43
CA GLU A 394 -6.25 -3.57 5.37
C GLU A 394 -7.42 -2.75 5.96
N ARG A 395 -7.14 -1.95 7.00
CA ARG A 395 -8.09 -1.05 7.67
C ARG A 395 -7.57 0.39 7.66
N ASP A 396 -8.45 1.35 7.94
CA ASP A 396 -8.05 2.74 8.07
C ASP A 396 -7.22 2.93 9.34
N LYS A 397 -6.09 3.65 9.22
CA LYS A 397 -5.15 3.82 10.32
C LYS A 397 -5.81 4.50 11.53
N GLU A 398 -6.64 5.50 11.29
CA GLU A 398 -7.32 6.26 12.34
C GLU A 398 -8.26 5.38 13.16
N GLU A 399 -8.92 4.43 12.51
CA GLU A 399 -9.79 3.44 13.16
C GLU A 399 -8.96 2.47 14.00
N MET A 400 -7.85 1.96 13.45
CA MET A 400 -6.93 1.08 14.18
C MET A 400 -6.35 1.77 15.44
N GLU A 401 -5.89 3.02 15.31
CA GLU A 401 -5.33 3.79 16.43
C GLU A 401 -6.41 4.09 17.48
N ALA A 402 -7.64 4.40 17.05
CA ALA A 402 -8.75 4.62 17.97
C ALA A 402 -9.17 3.33 18.69
N ASP A 403 -9.15 2.18 18.02
CA ASP A 403 -9.50 0.90 18.62
C ASP A 403 -8.41 0.44 19.61
N ILE A 404 -7.13 0.61 19.28
CA ILE A 404 -6.02 0.34 20.20
C ILE A 404 -6.06 1.27 21.42
N ALA A 405 -6.38 2.56 21.23
CA ALA A 405 -6.49 3.51 22.34
C ALA A 405 -7.66 3.21 23.31
N LYS A 406 -8.66 2.44 22.88
CA LYS A 406 -9.76 1.96 23.74
C LYS A 406 -9.40 0.70 24.52
N MET A 407 -8.30 0.02 24.17
CA MET A 407 -7.93 -1.21 24.85
C MET A 407 -7.48 -0.89 26.29
N GLU A 408 -8.08 -1.57 27.26
CA GLU A 408 -7.87 -1.32 28.70
C GLU A 408 -6.66 -2.12 29.24
N PHE A 409 -5.48 -1.95 28.65
CA PHE A 409 -4.24 -2.53 29.18
C PHE A 409 -3.07 -1.54 29.12
N ASP A 410 -2.09 -1.72 30.00
CA ASP A 410 -0.88 -0.89 30.03
C ASP A 410 0.11 -1.38 28.96
N LEU A 411 0.62 -0.45 28.15
CA LEU A 411 1.63 -0.76 27.14
C LEU A 411 3.04 -0.87 27.74
N LYS A 412 3.25 -0.59 29.04
CA LYS A 412 4.52 -0.81 29.75
C LYS A 412 5.72 -0.19 29.00
N GLY A 413 5.54 1.03 28.49
CA GLY A 413 6.53 1.76 27.68
C GLY A 413 6.64 1.35 26.21
N THR A 414 5.91 0.32 25.77
CA THR A 414 5.89 -0.14 24.37
C THR A 414 5.09 0.81 23.47
N ALA A 415 5.68 1.22 22.36
CA ALA A 415 5.00 2.01 21.34
C ALA A 415 4.32 1.13 20.29
N VAL A 416 3.05 1.40 19.99
CA VAL A 416 2.29 0.72 18.92
C VAL A 416 2.10 1.65 17.73
N ILE A 417 2.54 1.21 16.56
CA ILE A 417 2.51 1.98 15.32
C ILE A 417 1.58 1.29 14.32
N CYS A 418 0.51 1.97 13.92
CA CYS A 418 -0.46 1.44 12.96
C CYS A 418 -0.15 1.88 11.52
N ARG A 419 -0.27 0.96 10.56
CA ARG A 419 -0.13 1.25 9.13
C ARG A 419 -1.23 0.53 8.33
N SER A 420 -1.80 1.25 7.37
CA SER A 420 -2.75 0.68 6.42
C SER A 420 -2.02 0.07 5.22
N GLY A 421 -2.23 -1.22 4.95
CA GLY A 421 -1.53 -1.89 3.86
C GLY A 421 -1.79 -3.39 3.67
N SER A 422 -1.47 -3.80 2.44
CA SER A 422 -1.39 -5.15 1.88
C SER A 422 -0.22 -6.02 2.37
N PRO A 423 -0.32 -7.10 3.19
CA PRO A 423 0.83 -7.99 3.36
C PRO A 423 1.24 -8.70 2.05
N LEU A 424 0.36 -8.71 1.05
CA LEU A 424 0.61 -9.27 -0.28
C LEU A 424 1.35 -8.29 -1.22
N ILE A 425 1.46 -7.01 -0.82
CA ILE A 425 2.05 -5.94 -1.62
C ILE A 425 3.43 -5.60 -1.05
N LEU A 426 4.49 -5.85 -1.82
CA LEU A 426 5.87 -5.59 -1.38
C LEU A 426 6.10 -4.12 -1.00
N ALA A 427 5.46 -3.18 -1.70
CA ALA A 427 5.57 -1.76 -1.37
C ALA A 427 5.04 -1.45 0.03
N ASP A 428 4.00 -2.17 0.49
CA ASP A 428 3.38 -1.98 1.80
C ASP A 428 4.22 -2.63 2.88
N LEU A 429 4.77 -3.82 2.63
CA LEU A 429 5.75 -4.46 3.51
C LEU A 429 7.00 -3.60 3.72
N LYS A 430 7.45 -2.87 2.68
CA LYS A 430 8.53 -1.89 2.82
C LYS A 430 8.16 -0.73 3.73
N LYS A 431 6.92 -0.23 3.69
CA LYS A 431 6.46 0.84 4.60
C LYS A 431 6.58 0.44 6.06
N VAL A 432 6.51 -0.84 6.40
CA VAL A 432 6.61 -1.33 7.80
C VAL A 432 7.99 -1.89 8.14
N SER A 433 9.00 -1.60 7.32
CA SER A 433 10.38 -2.09 7.52
C SER A 433 10.46 -3.60 7.77
N VAL A 434 9.74 -4.40 6.97
CA VAL A 434 9.63 -5.86 7.15
C VAL A 434 10.99 -6.57 7.27
N SER A 435 12.01 -6.13 6.51
CA SER A 435 13.34 -6.75 6.49
C SER A 435 14.12 -6.54 7.80
N LYS A 436 13.73 -5.54 8.61
CA LYS A 436 14.40 -5.16 9.86
C LYS A 436 13.69 -5.65 11.12
N ALA A 437 12.49 -6.23 10.98
CA ALA A 437 11.71 -6.75 12.09
C ALA A 437 12.42 -7.96 12.76
N ARG A 438 12.33 -8.06 14.10
CA ARG A 438 12.89 -9.19 14.85
C ARG A 438 12.03 -10.45 14.76
N ALA A 439 10.72 -10.25 14.62
CA ALA A 439 9.70 -11.27 14.48
C ALA A 439 8.53 -10.69 13.66
N ILE A 440 7.93 -11.52 12.82
CA ILE A 440 6.78 -11.18 12.00
C ILE A 440 5.65 -12.14 12.36
N VAL A 441 4.56 -11.64 12.93
CA VAL A 441 3.40 -12.44 13.31
C VAL A 441 2.32 -12.26 12.25
N VAL A 442 1.90 -13.35 11.62
CA VAL A 442 0.77 -13.40 10.69
C VAL A 442 -0.45 -13.89 11.47
N LEU A 443 -1.38 -12.98 11.75
CA LEU A 443 -2.63 -13.29 12.43
C LEU A 443 -3.63 -13.93 11.48
N ALA A 444 -4.37 -14.91 12.00
CA ALA A 444 -5.48 -15.50 11.28
C ALA A 444 -6.64 -14.48 11.17
N GLU A 445 -7.25 -14.43 9.99
CA GLU A 445 -8.53 -13.74 9.82
C GLU A 445 -9.67 -14.51 10.50
N GLU A 446 -10.65 -13.74 10.95
CA GLU A 446 -11.91 -14.27 11.43
C GLU A 446 -12.77 -14.84 10.30
N GLY A 447 -13.56 -15.86 10.63
CA GLY A 447 -14.50 -16.47 9.70
C GLY A 447 -14.08 -17.87 9.26
N ASN A 448 -13.95 -18.07 7.95
CA ASN A 448 -13.69 -19.40 7.39
C ASN A 448 -12.20 -19.77 7.51
N ALA A 449 -11.91 -20.88 8.18
CA ALA A 449 -10.56 -21.42 8.40
C ALA A 449 -9.77 -21.57 7.09
N ASP A 450 -10.36 -22.17 6.06
CA ASP A 450 -9.69 -22.37 4.77
C ASP A 450 -9.29 -21.06 4.08
N GLN A 451 -10.14 -20.04 4.19
CA GLN A 451 -9.87 -18.73 3.59
C GLN A 451 -8.77 -18.00 4.34
N SER A 452 -8.79 -18.10 5.68
CA SER A 452 -7.78 -17.55 6.57
C SER A 452 -6.41 -18.19 6.29
N ASP A 453 -6.35 -19.52 6.25
CA ASP A 453 -5.11 -20.26 5.98
C ASP A 453 -4.59 -20.04 4.55
N ALA A 454 -5.49 -19.93 3.57
CA ALA A 454 -5.10 -19.56 2.21
C ALA A 454 -4.47 -18.15 2.14
N ARG A 455 -4.95 -17.19 2.94
CA ARG A 455 -4.31 -15.86 3.04
C ARG A 455 -2.99 -15.93 3.82
N ALA A 456 -2.91 -16.73 4.88
CA ALA A 456 -1.69 -16.96 5.63
C ALA A 456 -0.59 -17.51 4.71
N LEU A 457 -0.89 -18.54 3.91
CA LEU A 457 0.02 -19.10 2.91
C LEU A 457 0.50 -18.06 1.89
N ARG A 458 -0.43 -17.23 1.35
CA ARG A 458 -0.08 -16.16 0.40
C ARG A 458 0.80 -15.09 1.05
N THR A 459 0.59 -14.81 2.33
CA THR A 459 1.40 -13.86 3.11
C THR A 459 2.80 -14.41 3.31
N VAL A 460 2.94 -15.69 3.67
CA VAL A 460 4.24 -16.37 3.76
C VAL A 460 4.99 -16.34 2.43
N LEU A 461 4.31 -16.59 1.30
CA LEU A 461 4.91 -16.45 -0.04
C LEU A 461 5.38 -15.02 -0.35
N SER A 462 4.61 -14.01 0.08
CA SER A 462 4.98 -12.60 -0.07
C SER A 462 6.22 -12.25 0.75
N LEU A 463 6.27 -12.70 2.02
CA LEU A 463 7.38 -12.48 2.95
C LEU A 463 8.67 -13.17 2.49
N THR A 464 8.59 -14.42 2.04
CA THR A 464 9.72 -15.16 1.47
C THR A 464 10.20 -14.56 0.14
N GLY A 465 9.33 -13.83 -0.57
CA GLY A 465 9.66 -13.08 -1.79
C GLY A 465 10.42 -11.77 -1.56
N VAL A 466 10.65 -11.34 -0.32
CA VAL A 466 11.38 -10.10 0.01
C VAL A 466 12.87 -10.28 -0.31
N LYS A 467 13.35 -9.61 -1.37
CA LYS A 467 14.74 -9.73 -1.88
C LYS A 467 15.83 -9.30 -0.89
N GLU A 468 15.49 -8.40 0.04
CA GLU A 468 16.43 -7.91 1.07
C GLU A 468 16.68 -8.97 2.15
N GLY A 469 15.91 -10.05 2.17
CA GLY A 469 15.89 -11.03 3.24
C GLY A 469 15.12 -10.53 4.46
N LEU A 470 14.89 -11.45 5.40
CA LEU A 470 14.26 -11.18 6.68
C LEU A 470 15.31 -11.41 7.78
N ARG A 471 15.41 -10.48 8.73
CA ARG A 471 16.29 -10.62 9.90
C ARG A 471 15.72 -11.57 10.94
N GLY A 472 14.40 -11.57 11.10
CA GLY A 472 13.66 -12.37 12.06
C GLY A 472 13.05 -13.65 11.50
N HIS A 473 12.28 -14.33 12.34
CA HIS A 473 11.42 -15.46 11.96
C HIS A 473 9.97 -14.98 11.76
N ILE A 474 9.18 -15.82 11.11
CA ILE A 474 7.76 -15.59 10.83
C ILE A 474 6.96 -16.57 11.69
N VAL A 475 6.10 -16.06 12.56
CA VAL A 475 5.13 -16.86 13.31
C VAL A 475 3.79 -16.77 12.58
N VAL A 476 3.24 -17.90 12.17
CA VAL A 476 1.99 -17.96 11.40
C VAL A 476 0.93 -18.65 12.23
N GLU A 477 -0.13 -17.92 12.52
CA GLU A 477 -1.34 -18.51 13.09
C GLU A 477 -2.13 -19.23 11.99
N LEU A 478 -2.42 -20.51 12.21
CA LEU A 478 -3.26 -21.33 11.34
C LEU A 478 -4.52 -21.78 12.06
N SER A 479 -5.59 -21.90 11.29
CA SER A 479 -6.91 -22.32 11.77
C SER A 479 -7.13 -23.82 11.63
N ASP A 480 -6.54 -24.45 10.60
CA ASP A 480 -6.68 -25.87 10.28
C ASP A 480 -5.32 -26.58 10.28
N LEU A 481 -5.29 -27.80 10.81
CA LEU A 481 -4.09 -28.63 10.88
C LEU A 481 -3.70 -29.17 9.50
N ASP A 482 -4.67 -29.44 8.63
CA ASP A 482 -4.44 -30.00 7.31
C ASP A 482 -3.61 -29.06 6.41
N ASN A 483 -3.73 -27.76 6.64
CA ASN A 483 -3.04 -26.71 5.88
C ASN A 483 -1.60 -26.46 6.35
N GLU A 484 -1.21 -26.94 7.54
CA GLU A 484 0.09 -26.67 8.16
C GLU A 484 1.27 -27.14 7.30
N VAL A 485 1.16 -28.34 6.73
CA VAL A 485 2.24 -28.98 5.96
C VAL A 485 2.63 -28.13 4.76
N LEU A 486 1.64 -27.52 4.08
CA LEU A 486 1.88 -26.70 2.91
C LEU A 486 2.57 -25.37 3.29
N VAL A 487 2.15 -24.76 4.40
CA VAL A 487 2.74 -23.51 4.90
C VAL A 487 4.20 -23.73 5.32
N LYS A 488 4.49 -24.81 6.06
CA LYS A 488 5.87 -25.19 6.42
C LYS A 488 6.73 -25.51 5.20
N LEU A 489 6.20 -26.22 4.22
CA LEU A 489 6.92 -26.58 2.99
C LEU A 489 7.40 -25.34 2.22
N VAL A 490 6.56 -24.30 2.18
CA VAL A 490 6.85 -23.07 1.44
C VAL A 490 7.69 -22.10 2.26
N GLY A 491 7.45 -22.04 3.57
CA GLY A 491 8.14 -21.17 4.51
C GLY A 491 9.58 -21.58 4.83
N GLY A 492 9.87 -22.88 4.78
CA GLY A 492 11.17 -23.43 5.15
C GLY A 492 11.53 -23.10 6.61
N ASP A 493 12.82 -22.90 6.87
CA ASP A 493 13.36 -22.68 8.22
C ASP A 493 12.99 -21.31 8.84
N LEU A 494 12.35 -20.42 8.07
CA LEU A 494 11.97 -19.08 8.55
C LEU A 494 10.60 -19.06 9.22
N VAL A 495 9.77 -20.09 9.04
CA VAL A 495 8.37 -20.10 9.44
C VAL A 495 8.13 -21.08 10.58
N GLU A 496 7.57 -20.55 11.66
CA GLU A 496 7.00 -21.32 12.76
C GLU A 496 5.47 -21.23 12.67
N THR A 497 4.80 -22.38 12.63
CA THR A 497 3.33 -22.45 12.54
C THR A 497 2.73 -22.76 13.90
N VAL A 498 1.67 -22.02 14.26
CA VAL A 498 0.86 -22.27 15.45
C VAL A 498 -0.57 -22.55 15.01
N VAL A 499 -0.98 -23.81 15.06
CA VAL A 499 -2.34 -24.22 14.69
C VAL A 499 -3.25 -24.00 15.91
N ALA A 500 -3.89 -22.82 15.97
CA ALA A 500 -4.62 -22.37 17.15
C ALA A 500 -5.74 -23.35 17.56
N HIS A 501 -6.47 -23.90 16.58
CA HIS A 501 -7.56 -24.84 16.86
C HIS A 501 -7.03 -26.16 17.44
N ASP A 502 -5.97 -26.75 16.90
CA ASP A 502 -5.38 -27.99 17.44
C ASP A 502 -4.83 -27.80 18.87
N VAL A 503 -4.07 -26.71 19.10
CA VAL A 503 -3.46 -26.40 20.41
C VAL A 503 -4.52 -26.28 21.50
N ILE A 504 -5.59 -25.52 21.26
CA ILE A 504 -6.69 -25.37 22.22
C ILE A 504 -7.36 -26.71 22.51
N GLY A 505 -7.55 -27.56 21.49
CA GLY A 505 -8.13 -28.89 21.66
C GLY A 505 -7.30 -29.77 22.60
N ARG A 506 -5.96 -29.77 22.42
CA ARG A 506 -5.02 -30.53 23.27
C ARG A 506 -5.03 -30.01 24.70
N LEU A 507 -5.02 -28.71 24.91
CA LEU A 507 -5.10 -28.10 26.24
C LEU A 507 -6.40 -28.48 26.95
N MET A 508 -7.55 -28.42 26.26
CA MET A 508 -8.84 -28.82 26.81
C MET A 508 -8.85 -30.27 27.31
N ILE A 509 -8.29 -31.21 26.54
CA ILE A 509 -8.21 -32.63 26.93
C ILE A 509 -7.33 -32.80 28.17
N GLN A 510 -6.18 -32.12 28.23
CA GLN A 510 -5.29 -32.20 29.38
C GLN A 510 -5.96 -31.65 30.65
N CYS A 511 -6.61 -30.50 30.55
CA CYS A 511 -7.35 -29.88 31.66
C CYS A 511 -8.57 -30.70 32.10
N ALA A 512 -9.26 -31.37 31.17
CA ALA A 512 -10.36 -32.28 31.49
C ALA A 512 -9.88 -33.51 32.30
N ARG A 513 -8.65 -33.98 32.04
CA ARG A 513 -8.06 -35.12 32.76
C ARG A 513 -7.50 -34.75 34.13
N GLN A 514 -6.94 -33.55 34.26
CA GLN A 514 -6.33 -33.06 35.49
C GLN A 514 -6.88 -31.66 35.81
N PRO A 515 -8.01 -31.58 36.55
CA PRO A 515 -8.57 -30.32 37.00
C PRO A 515 -7.56 -29.60 37.90
N GLY A 516 -6.97 -28.52 37.39
CA GLY A 516 -5.85 -27.82 37.99
C GLY A 516 -4.78 -27.43 36.96
N LEU A 517 -4.61 -28.23 35.90
CA LEU A 517 -3.71 -27.87 34.80
C LEU A 517 -4.15 -26.61 34.04
N ALA A 518 -5.43 -26.25 34.07
CA ALA A 518 -5.93 -25.07 33.37
C ALA A 518 -5.25 -23.79 33.89
N GLN A 519 -5.20 -23.61 35.20
CA GLN A 519 -4.52 -22.48 35.83
C GLN A 519 -3.02 -22.50 35.55
N ILE A 520 -2.39 -23.68 35.64
CA ILE A 520 -0.96 -23.84 35.35
C ILE A 520 -0.62 -23.48 33.89
N TRP A 521 -1.47 -23.87 32.94
CA TRP A 521 -1.29 -23.52 31.53
C TRP A 521 -1.53 -22.05 31.26
N GLU A 522 -2.50 -21.43 31.93
CA GLU A 522 -2.72 -19.97 31.87
C GLU A 522 -1.48 -19.22 32.38
N ASP A 523 -0.91 -19.66 33.50
CA ASP A 523 0.28 -19.04 34.10
C ASP A 523 1.55 -19.22 33.24
N ILE A 524 1.74 -20.37 32.59
CA ILE A 524 2.97 -20.72 31.86
C ILE A 524 2.97 -20.22 30.39
N LEU A 525 1.80 -20.08 29.76
CA LEU A 525 1.71 -19.69 28.35
C LEU A 525 1.75 -18.18 28.13
N GLY A 526 1.42 -17.38 29.14
CA GLY A 526 1.56 -15.93 29.13
C GLY A 526 2.93 -15.46 29.66
N PHE A 527 3.13 -14.15 29.70
CA PHE A 527 4.31 -13.49 30.29
C PHE A 527 4.02 -12.84 31.65
N GLU A 528 2.89 -13.19 32.30
CA GLU A 528 2.48 -12.53 33.55
C GLU A 528 3.16 -13.10 34.80
N ASN A 529 3.58 -14.36 34.76
CA ASN A 529 4.08 -15.10 35.92
C ASN A 529 5.46 -15.70 35.64
N CYS A 530 5.53 -17.00 35.32
CA CYS A 530 6.77 -17.68 35.00
C CYS A 530 6.63 -18.50 33.73
N GLU A 531 7.60 -18.38 32.84
CA GLU A 531 7.54 -18.93 31.50
C GLU A 531 8.90 -19.50 31.06
N PHE A 532 8.92 -20.07 29.85
CA PHE A 532 10.09 -20.73 29.31
C PHE A 532 11.11 -19.75 28.73
N TYR A 533 12.33 -19.79 29.27
CA TYR A 533 13.47 -19.08 28.75
C TYR A 533 14.58 -20.01 28.28
N ILE A 534 15.21 -19.67 27.16
CA ILE A 534 16.34 -20.38 26.60
C ILE A 534 17.54 -19.44 26.58
N LYS A 535 18.59 -19.79 27.34
CA LYS A 535 19.77 -18.92 27.47
C LYS A 535 21.06 -19.74 27.55
N ARG A 536 22.10 -19.23 26.90
CA ARG A 536 23.45 -19.82 26.96
C ARG A 536 24.14 -19.42 28.25
N TRP A 537 24.69 -20.41 28.97
CA TRP A 537 25.43 -20.19 30.21
C TRP A 537 26.81 -20.87 30.17
N PRO A 538 27.85 -20.19 29.64
CA PRO A 538 29.18 -20.79 29.48
C PRO A 538 29.84 -21.28 30.78
N LYS A 539 29.37 -20.79 31.94
CA LYS A 539 29.86 -21.21 33.26
C LYS A 539 29.42 -22.63 33.64
N LEU A 540 28.41 -23.18 32.95
CA LEU A 540 27.85 -24.51 33.21
C LEU A 540 28.40 -25.58 32.27
N ASP A 541 29.26 -25.20 31.32
CA ASP A 541 29.90 -26.13 30.39
C ASP A 541 30.70 -27.18 31.18
N GLY A 542 30.44 -28.46 30.91
CA GLY A 542 31.02 -29.60 31.63
C GLY A 542 30.31 -30.02 32.91
N MET A 543 29.27 -29.31 33.36
CA MET A 543 28.43 -29.74 34.48
C MET A 543 27.43 -30.81 34.06
N ARG A 544 27.04 -31.66 35.02
CA ARG A 544 25.99 -32.66 34.83
C ARG A 544 24.62 -32.00 34.99
N PHE A 545 23.62 -32.50 34.30
CA PHE A 545 22.27 -31.93 34.36
C PHE A 545 21.68 -31.97 35.78
N GLU A 546 21.98 -33.00 36.57
CA GLU A 546 21.58 -33.08 38.00
C GLU A 546 22.10 -31.89 38.83
N ASP A 547 23.31 -31.42 38.55
CA ASP A 547 23.92 -30.26 39.22
C ASP A 547 23.30 -28.97 38.69
N VAL A 548 23.09 -28.89 37.37
CA VAL A 548 22.46 -27.74 36.72
C VAL A 548 21.03 -27.52 37.24
N LEU A 549 20.27 -28.59 37.47
CA LEU A 549 18.90 -28.55 37.98
C LEU A 549 18.77 -27.77 39.29
N ILE A 550 19.77 -27.85 40.16
CA ILE A 550 19.79 -27.15 41.46
C ILE A 550 20.70 -25.91 41.47
N SER A 551 21.20 -25.49 40.30
CA SER A 551 22.14 -24.36 40.19
C SER A 551 21.45 -23.00 40.15
N PHE A 552 20.13 -22.94 39.94
CA PHE A 552 19.38 -21.68 39.81
C PHE A 552 18.45 -21.50 41.01
N PRO A 553 18.65 -20.46 41.85
CA PRO A 553 17.75 -20.17 42.97
C PRO A 553 16.34 -19.74 42.52
N ASP A 554 16.28 -18.92 41.48
CA ASP A 554 15.07 -18.23 41.01
C ASP A 554 14.54 -18.81 39.69
N ALA A 555 15.01 -20.00 39.27
CA ALA A 555 14.55 -20.65 38.05
C ALA A 555 14.63 -22.18 38.15
N VAL A 556 13.79 -22.87 37.37
CA VAL A 556 13.75 -24.35 37.33
C VAL A 556 14.18 -24.86 35.95
N PRO A 557 15.38 -25.45 35.81
CA PRO A 557 15.81 -26.08 34.57
C PRO A 557 14.91 -27.25 34.18
N CYS A 558 14.39 -27.21 32.95
CA CYS A 558 13.45 -28.20 32.41
C CYS A 558 14.01 -28.91 31.17
N GLY A 559 15.09 -28.41 30.57
CA GLY A 559 15.64 -28.99 29.36
C GLY A 559 16.92 -28.33 28.89
N ILE A 560 17.45 -28.85 27.79
CA ILE A 560 18.66 -28.36 27.13
C ILE A 560 18.42 -28.28 25.63
N LYS A 561 18.89 -27.20 25.03
CA LYS A 561 19.02 -27.06 23.58
C LYS A 561 20.42 -27.48 23.18
N VAL A 562 20.51 -28.62 22.51
CA VAL A 562 21.80 -29.27 22.25
C VAL A 562 22.42 -28.75 20.95
N ALA A 563 23.59 -28.11 21.06
CA ALA A 563 24.28 -27.52 19.92
C ALA A 563 24.71 -28.58 18.88
N SER A 564 25.16 -29.75 19.35
CA SER A 564 25.60 -30.85 18.49
C SER A 564 24.47 -31.43 17.61
N TYR A 565 23.21 -31.32 18.06
CA TYR A 565 22.03 -31.76 17.33
C TYR A 565 21.31 -30.60 16.62
N ARG A 566 22.07 -29.65 16.05
CA ARG A 566 21.53 -28.48 15.34
C ARG A 566 20.54 -27.66 16.18
N GLY A 567 20.76 -27.58 17.49
CA GLY A 567 19.88 -26.86 18.40
C GLY A 567 18.56 -27.59 18.70
N LYS A 568 18.53 -28.93 18.59
CA LYS A 568 17.38 -29.72 19.03
C LYS A 568 17.14 -29.51 20.52
N ILE A 569 15.89 -29.21 20.87
CA ILE A 569 15.43 -29.10 22.25
C ILE A 569 15.16 -30.50 22.81
N ILE A 570 15.75 -30.80 23.97
CA ILE A 570 15.50 -32.01 24.76
C ILE A 570 14.94 -31.57 26.11
N LEU A 571 13.66 -31.84 26.35
CA LEU A 571 13.03 -31.64 27.66
C LEU A 571 13.30 -32.86 28.53
N ASN A 572 13.50 -32.62 29.84
CA ASN A 572 13.84 -33.62 30.85
C ASN A 572 14.98 -34.58 30.40
N PRO A 573 16.19 -34.05 30.11
CA PRO A 573 17.34 -34.88 29.78
C PRO A 573 17.77 -35.74 30.97
N ASP A 574 18.55 -36.79 30.70
CA ASP A 574 19.09 -37.64 31.76
C ASP A 574 19.96 -36.84 32.75
N ASP A 575 19.85 -37.13 34.05
CA ASP A 575 20.67 -36.54 35.13
C ASP A 575 22.19 -36.58 34.83
N CYS A 576 22.61 -37.63 34.12
CA CYS A 576 23.99 -37.86 33.74
C CYS A 576 24.47 -37.06 32.51
N TYR A 577 23.56 -36.36 31.82
CA TYR A 577 23.90 -35.55 30.64
C TYR A 577 24.89 -34.46 31.03
N VAL A 578 25.95 -34.30 30.26
CA VAL A 578 27.00 -33.29 30.49
C VAL A 578 26.82 -32.17 29.49
N LEU A 579 26.62 -30.94 29.97
CA LEU A 579 26.48 -29.76 29.11
C LEU A 579 27.75 -29.57 28.28
N GLN A 580 27.56 -29.43 26.97
CA GLN A 580 28.64 -29.18 26.02
C GLN A 580 28.77 -27.69 25.70
N GLU A 581 29.92 -27.29 25.18
CA GLU A 581 30.13 -25.92 24.72
C GLU A 581 29.09 -25.55 23.64
N GLY A 582 28.32 -24.50 23.90
CA GLY A 582 27.28 -24.02 23.00
C GLY A 582 25.88 -24.52 23.31
N ASP A 583 25.73 -25.46 24.25
CA ASP A 583 24.42 -25.85 24.75
C ASP A 583 23.75 -24.67 25.48
N GLU A 584 22.43 -24.57 25.36
CA GLU A 584 21.62 -23.57 26.05
C GLU A 584 20.69 -24.27 27.03
N VAL A 585 20.50 -23.69 28.21
CA VAL A 585 19.63 -24.25 29.25
C VAL A 585 18.23 -23.67 29.07
N ILE A 586 17.24 -24.54 29.17
CA ILE A 586 15.82 -24.19 29.14
C ILE A 586 15.34 -24.18 30.58
N VAL A 587 14.85 -23.04 31.04
CA VAL A 587 14.36 -22.85 32.41
C VAL A 587 12.92 -22.32 32.41
N ILE A 588 12.22 -22.54 33.52
CA ILE A 588 11.03 -21.76 33.88
C ILE A 588 11.48 -20.69 34.88
N ALA A 589 11.26 -19.42 34.58
CA ALA A 589 11.66 -18.27 35.40
C ALA A 589 10.65 -17.13 35.25
N GLU A 590 10.71 -16.13 36.13
CA GLU A 590 9.78 -14.97 36.15
C GLU A 590 10.00 -13.99 34.99
N ASP A 591 11.24 -13.82 34.53
CA ASP A 591 11.57 -12.95 33.38
C ASP A 591 12.94 -13.35 32.79
N ASP A 592 13.33 -12.77 31.65
CA ASP A 592 14.55 -13.16 30.92
C ASP A 592 15.87 -12.76 31.62
N ASP A 593 15.79 -11.80 32.54
CA ASP A 593 16.92 -11.22 33.27
C ASP A 593 16.91 -11.49 34.80
N THR A 594 15.87 -12.14 35.34
CA THR A 594 15.69 -12.35 36.79
C THR A 594 16.51 -13.50 37.37
N TYR A 595 17.05 -14.40 36.54
CA TYR A 595 17.71 -15.62 36.99
C TYR A 595 19.18 -15.73 36.57
N ALA A 596 20.00 -16.33 37.43
CA ALA A 596 21.41 -16.61 37.18
C ALA A 596 21.89 -17.86 37.94
N PRO A 597 22.90 -18.58 37.42
CA PRO A 597 23.45 -19.73 38.13
C PRO A 597 24.25 -19.29 39.36
N ALA A 598 24.03 -19.97 40.48
CA ALA A 598 24.68 -19.79 41.77
C ALA A 598 25.53 -21.02 42.14
N PRO A 599 26.42 -20.91 43.14
CA PRO A 599 27.14 -22.08 43.66
C PRO A 599 26.18 -23.15 44.16
N LEU A 600 26.52 -24.43 43.92
CA LEU A 600 25.67 -25.56 44.25
C LEU A 600 25.23 -25.55 45.73
N PRO A 601 23.92 -25.59 46.01
CA PRO A 601 23.42 -25.65 47.37
C PRO A 601 23.70 -27.04 47.98
N LYS A 602 23.84 -27.09 49.30
CA LYS A 602 23.90 -28.38 50.01
C LYS A 602 22.51 -28.97 50.15
N VAL A 603 22.15 -29.87 49.24
CA VAL A 603 20.88 -30.62 49.28
C VAL A 603 21.10 -31.97 49.98
N LYS A 604 20.20 -32.35 50.88
CA LYS A 604 20.27 -33.65 51.56
C LYS A 604 19.74 -34.73 50.63
N GLU A 605 20.58 -35.69 50.28
CA GLU A 605 20.14 -36.88 49.53
C GLU A 605 19.07 -37.64 50.34
N ALA A 606 17.95 -37.95 49.68
CA ALA A 606 16.87 -38.74 50.23
C ALA A 606 16.78 -40.08 49.50
N VAL A 607 16.38 -41.13 50.22
CA VAL A 607 16.07 -42.43 49.60
C VAL A 607 14.75 -42.30 48.87
N TYR A 608 14.73 -42.69 47.59
CA TYR A 608 13.52 -42.74 46.78
C TYR A 608 12.43 -43.52 47.52
N ILE A 609 11.34 -42.83 47.88
CA ILE A 609 10.15 -43.48 48.40
C ILE A 609 9.44 -44.05 47.18
N ASP A 610 9.31 -45.37 47.12
CA ASP A 610 8.62 -46.04 46.02
C ASP A 610 7.13 -45.64 46.06
N ILE A 611 6.78 -44.63 45.29
CA ILE A 611 5.39 -44.20 45.13
C ILE A 611 4.73 -45.30 44.30
N VAL A 612 3.95 -46.15 44.97
CA VAL A 612 3.16 -47.18 44.30
C VAL A 612 2.26 -46.49 43.27
N HIS A 613 2.59 -46.69 41.99
CA HIS A 613 1.80 -46.14 40.90
C HIS A 613 0.49 -46.93 40.84
N SER A 614 -0.61 -46.31 41.28
CA SER A 614 -1.93 -46.89 41.19
C SER A 614 -2.31 -47.11 39.72
N GLU A 615 -2.97 -48.23 39.40
CA GLU A 615 -3.48 -48.48 38.05
C GLU A 615 -4.44 -47.37 37.60
N ARG A 616 -4.29 -46.91 36.35
CA ARG A 616 -5.16 -45.87 35.79
C ARG A 616 -6.59 -46.40 35.69
N LYS A 617 -7.52 -45.77 36.41
CA LYS A 617 -8.95 -46.10 36.33
C LYS A 617 -9.55 -45.61 34.99
N PRO A 618 -10.52 -46.32 34.43
CA PRO A 618 -11.24 -45.85 33.24
C PRO A 618 -11.97 -44.54 33.55
N GLN A 619 -11.91 -43.60 32.62
CA GLN A 619 -12.57 -42.29 32.71
C GLN A 619 -13.75 -42.25 31.73
N LYS A 620 -14.76 -41.44 32.02
CA LYS A 620 -15.88 -41.18 31.09
C LYS A 620 -15.84 -39.70 30.75
N ILE A 621 -15.53 -39.38 29.49
CA ILE A 621 -15.45 -38.02 28.98
C ILE A 621 -16.62 -37.82 28.02
N LEU A 622 -17.41 -36.76 28.26
CA LEU A 622 -18.50 -36.36 27.38
C LEU A 622 -18.04 -35.18 26.52
N LEU A 623 -18.07 -35.35 25.20
CA LEU A 623 -17.83 -34.27 24.24
C LEU A 623 -19.18 -33.73 23.79
N CYS A 624 -19.46 -32.46 24.10
CA CYS A 624 -20.71 -31.80 23.73
C CYS A 624 -20.50 -30.90 22.50
N GLY A 625 -21.22 -31.19 21.42
CA GLY A 625 -21.16 -30.44 20.17
C GLY A 625 -20.16 -31.00 19.17
N TRP A 626 -20.44 -30.80 17.88
CA TRP A 626 -19.57 -31.26 16.80
C TRP A 626 -18.53 -30.20 16.49
N ARG A 627 -17.36 -30.32 17.11
CA ARG A 627 -16.19 -29.50 16.80
C ARG A 627 -15.64 -29.89 15.43
N ARG A 628 -15.12 -28.92 14.66
CA ARG A 628 -14.28 -29.21 13.49
C ARG A 628 -13.07 -30.03 13.95
N ASP A 629 -12.71 -31.06 13.19
CA ASP A 629 -11.56 -31.94 13.44
C ASP A 629 -11.61 -32.61 14.82
N ILE A 630 -12.82 -32.99 15.25
CA ILE A 630 -13.04 -33.72 16.50
C ILE A 630 -12.31 -35.07 16.51
N ASP A 631 -12.05 -35.64 15.34
CA ASP A 631 -11.30 -36.89 15.20
C ASP A 631 -9.88 -36.77 15.76
N ASP A 632 -9.24 -35.60 15.61
CA ASP A 632 -7.92 -35.34 16.19
C ASP A 632 -7.98 -35.31 17.73
N MET A 633 -9.03 -34.72 18.29
CA MET A 633 -9.26 -34.74 19.74
C MET A 633 -9.48 -36.17 20.26
N ILE A 634 -10.22 -36.99 19.52
CA ILE A 634 -10.45 -38.40 19.87
C ILE A 634 -9.14 -39.19 19.77
N ALA A 635 -8.33 -38.97 18.73
CA ALA A 635 -7.02 -39.60 18.57
C ALA A 635 -6.06 -39.25 19.72
N VAL A 636 -6.03 -37.97 20.13
CA VAL A 636 -5.24 -37.52 21.28
C VAL A 636 -5.76 -38.16 22.57
N SER A 637 -7.07 -38.19 22.81
CA SER A 637 -7.65 -38.76 24.03
C SER A 637 -7.43 -40.27 24.14
N THR A 638 -7.56 -41.00 23.04
CA THR A 638 -7.35 -42.45 23.00
C THR A 638 -5.89 -42.84 23.27
N PHE A 639 -4.92 -42.01 22.85
CA PHE A 639 -3.50 -42.20 23.22
C PHE A 639 -3.25 -42.08 24.73
N PHE A 640 -4.08 -41.32 25.43
CA PHE A 640 -3.93 -41.04 26.86
C PHE A 640 -4.72 -41.97 27.79
N GLU A 641 -5.62 -42.79 27.26
CA GLU A 641 -6.54 -43.64 28.01
C GLU A 641 -6.12 -45.12 28.10
N ALA A 642 -6.68 -45.83 29.09
CA ALA A 642 -6.69 -47.29 29.12
C ALA A 642 -7.79 -47.81 28.17
N PRO A 643 -7.62 -48.96 27.50
CA PRO A 643 -8.59 -49.43 26.50
C PRO A 643 -10.01 -49.60 27.11
N ASN A 644 -11.05 -49.04 26.43
CA ASN A 644 -12.51 -49.16 26.65
C ASN A 644 -13.31 -47.98 27.30
N SER A 645 -12.89 -46.71 27.18
CA SER A 645 -13.53 -45.58 27.90
C SER A 645 -14.50 -44.66 27.12
N PHE A 646 -14.69 -44.83 25.81
CA PHE A 646 -15.45 -43.84 25.02
C PHE A 646 -16.96 -44.12 24.86
N SER A 647 -17.76 -43.07 24.93
CA SER A 647 -19.16 -43.04 24.49
C SER A 647 -19.42 -41.68 23.84
N LEU A 648 -19.65 -41.66 22.52
CA LEU A 648 -20.10 -40.48 21.78
C LEU A 648 -21.63 -40.37 21.89
N CYS A 649 -22.14 -39.18 22.17
CA CYS A 649 -23.57 -38.85 22.15
C CYS A 649 -23.89 -37.88 21.03
#